data_AF-D3S853-F1
#
_entry.id   AF-D3S853-F1
#
_cell.length_a   1.000
_cell.length_b   1.000
_cell.length_c   1.000
_cell.angle_alpha   90.00
_cell.angle_beta   90.00
_cell.angle_gamma   90.00
#
_symmetry.space_group_name_H-M   'P 1'
#
loop_
_entity.id
_entity.type
_entity.pdbx_description
1 polymer ?
#
loop_
_entity_poly.entity_id
_entity_poly.type
_entity_poly.pdbx_seq_one_letter_code
_entity_poly.pdbx_strand_id
1 'polypeptide(L)'
;MIPMIYKEMCPNCNGEITSERLAIGVCEKCLKEKNVFEKLKLCEKLREEKTLKELKSYCIIWNEFKEFEEFAKSLGYELLSIQKMWAKRVLKNKSFSIVAPTGVGKSFFGILMSLFLAKKGKRCYIILPTTLLVKQTYEKMLSLVEKNNLNIKVVAYHSELSTKEKKEAKERIENNDYDVLITTSNFLTKNMPNCRFDFVFVDDVDALLKASKNIDRTLKLLGFDEEIINEAYKIIYLIKIGKIEDAMKKREILKEKVAKIKHGCLIIASATGKSYGDRVKLYRELLDFEIGFGMNKLRDVVDIYDEEFSKEKILEYIKLFGSGGIVFVSIDYGVEKAQEIEKYLLDNNIKAKLIHSKDKKGFDDFREGKIDVLIGVASYYGVLVRGLDMPERVRYAIFYGIPKFKIRLKEYINSLKEKGELKEDIDIEGKTEEEIRQIITEKLKIKNFSLRKEDDEYLLLIPDVKTYIQASGRTSRMTEFGLTKGASIVLVDEKEIFEALKKYMLFMYESEFKRIDEINLEELIKKIDEDREKIKVGRAKGKVPDLLKSVLMVVESPNKARTIANFFGKPSVRKINNRNVYEVCIGDLNLIITASGGHVFDLVTKEGFYGVKIEDNLYIPIYTSIKKVNGEQFTDQKDLEELIRQLMEKGEKVNAMDAKENVEIIREIADEVDAIFIATDIDTEGEKIGYDIAINALPFNKNIYRVGFNEITKRAILKAVESFKKGDKLELDENKVRGQIVRRIEDRWIGFRLSQKLWEVFDKNYLSAGRVQTPVLGWIIERYNEHKIKVPYLSLKLENDIYIGKIWEDEFDKDEVEVEVKVYEKEIPPLPPFTTDTLLEEATKRFGLSTDEVMSIAQELFELGLTSYHRTSSTRVSLDGMRVAREYLKLNNMEDYLKNREYFMEGAHECIRPTKPMDTEELIEFLKENNIKLTKNHIKVYDLIFRRFIASQMKEAVVEYEEIYIKDLDEKVEGYIDIKFDGWSRIYNLKLKKLPRIEKSTLKVLDKKLRKIPKVPLYDEGEVVKLMKERGIGRPSTYAQIIKKLLDRGYVIKSRDKNKLIPTKLGIDVYNYLISNYPHLISEERTRELEEIMDKIENGEVDYLEVLKALHEEILSIK
;
A
#
# COMPACT_ATOMS: atom_id res chain seq x y z
N MET A 1 10.96 28.80 0.20
CA MET A 1 11.76 27.77 0.87
C MET A 1 12.05 28.22 2.29
N ILE A 2 11.64 27.42 3.26
CA ILE A 2 11.77 27.72 4.70
C ILE A 2 13.25 27.59 5.13
N PRO A 3 13.82 28.59 5.84
CA PRO A 3 15.19 28.53 6.34
C PRO A 3 15.37 27.41 7.36
N MET A 4 16.22 26.44 7.06
CA MET A 4 16.53 25.31 7.94
C MET A 4 17.97 24.86 7.74
N ILE A 5 18.53 24.22 8.76
CA ILE A 5 19.86 23.63 8.71
C ILE A 5 19.74 22.11 8.80
N TYR A 6 20.33 21.37 7.86
CA TYR A 6 20.41 19.92 7.90
C TYR A 6 21.84 19.47 8.13
N LYS A 7 22.06 18.79 9.26
CA LYS A 7 23.34 18.19 9.60
C LYS A 7 23.60 16.93 8.79
N GLU A 8 24.86 16.74 8.46
CA GLU A 8 25.36 15.53 7.78
C GLU A 8 24.73 15.25 6.40
N MET A 9 24.08 16.24 5.80
CA MET A 9 23.26 16.10 4.59
C MET A 9 23.87 16.68 3.31
N CYS A 10 24.98 17.41 3.37
CA CYS A 10 25.65 17.92 2.17
C CYS A 10 26.06 16.75 1.24
N PRO A 11 25.52 16.66 0.00
CA PRO A 11 25.80 15.56 -0.92
C PRO A 11 27.28 15.35 -1.26
N ASN A 12 28.12 16.40 -1.10
CA ASN A 12 29.53 16.32 -1.43
C ASN A 12 30.44 16.00 -0.23
N CYS A 13 30.25 16.66 0.91
CA CYS A 13 31.19 16.54 2.04
C CYS A 13 30.60 15.90 3.29
N ASN A 14 29.32 15.49 3.27
CA ASN A 14 28.59 15.03 4.45
C ASN A 14 28.63 16.02 5.64
N GLY A 15 28.84 17.31 5.35
CA GLY A 15 28.74 18.37 6.32
C GLY A 15 27.32 18.93 6.44
N GLU A 16 27.20 19.95 7.27
CA GLU A 16 25.99 20.77 7.39
C GLU A 16 25.68 21.51 6.08
N ILE A 17 24.39 21.60 5.75
CA ILE A 17 23.88 22.32 4.58
C ILE A 17 22.56 23.00 4.93
N THR A 18 22.38 24.24 4.49
CA THR A 18 21.11 24.96 4.65
C THR A 18 20.10 24.51 3.58
N SER A 19 18.81 24.67 3.86
CA SER A 19 17.73 24.37 2.90
C SER A 19 17.97 25.07 1.56
N GLU A 20 18.30 26.37 1.57
CA GLU A 20 18.61 27.16 0.37
C GLU A 20 19.74 26.55 -0.47
N ARG A 21 20.81 26.08 0.20
CA ARG A 21 21.98 25.47 -0.44
C ARG A 21 21.68 24.10 -1.05
N LEU A 22 20.64 23.40 -0.62
CA LEU A 22 20.22 22.13 -1.25
C LEU A 22 19.77 22.33 -2.70
N ALA A 23 19.27 23.51 -3.08
CA ALA A 23 18.94 23.81 -4.48
C ALA A 23 20.18 23.83 -5.40
N ILE A 24 21.35 24.18 -4.85
CA ILE A 24 22.64 24.13 -5.54
C ILE A 24 23.24 22.72 -5.48
N GLY A 25 22.97 21.99 -4.39
CA GLY A 25 23.41 20.61 -4.18
C GLY A 25 24.69 20.47 -3.36
N VAL A 26 25.26 21.57 -2.85
CA VAL A 26 26.48 21.55 -2.02
C VAL A 26 26.45 22.66 -0.95
N CYS A 27 27.09 22.45 0.20
CA CYS A 27 27.19 23.46 1.25
C CYS A 27 28.19 24.57 0.91
N GLU A 28 28.14 25.68 1.66
CA GLU A 28 29.00 26.86 1.43
C GLU A 28 30.50 26.54 1.56
N LYS A 29 30.86 25.61 2.46
CA LYS A 29 32.25 25.14 2.61
C LYS A 29 32.79 24.42 1.37
N CYS A 30 31.91 23.83 0.56
CA CYS A 30 32.31 23.15 -0.68
C CYS A 30 32.41 24.11 -1.87
N LEU A 31 31.55 25.13 -1.93
CA LEU A 31 31.50 26.08 -3.04
C LEU A 31 30.88 27.39 -2.55
N LYS A 32 31.63 28.50 -2.58
CA LYS A 32 31.13 29.80 -2.09
C LYS A 32 30.06 30.40 -3.00
N GLU A 33 30.14 30.14 -4.31
CA GLU A 33 29.16 30.65 -5.28
C GLU A 33 27.73 30.17 -4.95
N LYS A 34 26.75 31.06 -5.11
CA LYS A 34 25.33 30.80 -4.85
C LYS A 34 24.52 30.43 -6.09
N ASN A 35 25.15 30.35 -7.26
CA ASN A 35 24.46 30.02 -8.52
C ASN A 35 24.07 28.55 -8.57
N VAL A 36 22.92 28.25 -9.18
CA VAL A 36 22.50 26.88 -9.49
C VAL A 36 23.13 26.45 -10.82
N PHE A 37 23.85 25.33 -10.80
CA PHE A 37 24.55 24.80 -11.98
C PHE A 37 23.88 23.53 -12.52
N GLU A 38 24.13 23.22 -13.80
CA GLU A 38 23.90 21.86 -14.30
C GLU A 38 24.88 20.88 -13.66
N LYS A 39 24.49 19.59 -13.58
CA LYS A 39 25.24 18.52 -12.89
C LYS A 39 26.73 18.46 -13.27
N LEU A 40 27.06 18.44 -14.57
CA LEU A 40 28.45 18.35 -15.03
C LEU A 40 29.24 19.64 -14.76
N LYS A 41 28.61 20.80 -14.92
CA LYS A 41 29.24 22.10 -14.61
C LYS A 41 29.51 22.26 -13.11
N LEU A 42 28.63 21.74 -12.25
CA LEU A 42 28.88 21.66 -10.81
C LEU A 42 30.11 20.79 -10.52
N CYS A 43 30.24 19.64 -11.18
CA CYS A 43 31.41 18.78 -11.05
C CYS A 43 32.72 19.48 -11.45
N GLU A 44 32.71 20.28 -12.52
CA GLU A 44 33.85 21.10 -12.95
C GLU A 44 34.23 22.13 -11.89
N LYS A 45 33.24 22.90 -11.40
CA LYS A 45 33.45 23.90 -10.34
C LYS A 45 34.04 23.31 -9.06
N LEU A 46 33.55 22.16 -8.62
CA LEU A 46 34.08 21.48 -7.44
C LEU A 46 35.51 20.95 -7.65
N ARG A 47 35.91 20.64 -8.90
CA ARG A 47 37.30 20.27 -9.22
C ARG A 47 38.21 21.50 -9.24
N GLU A 48 37.75 22.61 -9.82
CA GLU A 48 38.47 23.91 -9.82
C GLU A 48 38.79 24.35 -8.39
N GLU A 49 37.81 24.28 -7.50
CA GLU A 49 37.93 24.62 -6.07
C GLU A 49 38.65 23.54 -5.23
N LYS A 50 38.97 22.38 -5.82
CA LYS A 50 39.56 21.21 -5.13
C LYS A 50 38.76 20.70 -3.93
N THR A 51 37.43 20.84 -3.98
CA THR A 51 36.51 20.43 -2.90
C THR A 51 35.70 19.17 -3.24
N LEU A 52 35.83 18.62 -4.46
CA LEU A 52 35.10 17.41 -4.89
C LEU A 52 35.47 16.18 -4.04
N LYS A 53 34.48 15.61 -3.35
CA LYS A 53 34.59 14.47 -2.43
C LYS A 53 33.58 13.37 -2.82
N GLU A 54 32.47 13.20 -2.09
CA GLU A 54 31.51 12.11 -2.29
C GLU A 54 30.80 12.18 -3.65
N LEU A 55 30.57 13.38 -4.19
CA LEU A 55 29.98 13.56 -5.52
C LEU A 55 30.90 13.08 -6.66
N LYS A 56 32.17 12.75 -6.40
CA LYS A 56 33.10 12.28 -7.42
C LYS A 56 32.57 11.06 -8.18
N SER A 57 31.96 10.11 -7.47
CA SER A 57 31.37 8.91 -8.07
C SER A 57 30.23 9.26 -9.04
N TYR A 58 29.31 10.14 -8.61
CA TYR A 58 28.22 10.66 -9.45
C TYR A 58 28.75 11.40 -10.67
N CYS A 59 29.76 12.27 -10.52
CA CYS A 59 30.37 12.99 -11.62
C CYS A 59 30.95 12.06 -12.70
N ILE A 60 31.56 10.94 -12.30
CA ILE A 60 32.06 9.92 -13.23
C ILE A 60 30.88 9.29 -13.99
N ILE A 61 29.85 8.85 -13.28
CA ILE A 61 28.67 8.21 -13.87
C ILE A 61 27.93 9.16 -14.82
N TRP A 62 27.75 10.43 -14.44
CA TRP A 62 27.08 11.43 -15.28
C TRP A 62 27.84 11.69 -16.58
N ASN A 63 29.17 11.72 -16.51
CA ASN A 63 30.00 11.85 -17.71
C ASN A 63 29.92 10.60 -18.58
N GLU A 64 30.05 9.41 -18.00
CA GLU A 64 29.93 8.15 -18.74
C GLU A 64 28.53 7.95 -19.36
N PHE A 65 27.48 8.42 -18.69
CA PHE A 65 26.12 8.40 -19.22
C PHE A 65 25.97 9.34 -20.42
N LYS A 66 26.56 10.54 -20.35
CA LYS A 66 26.58 11.48 -21.49
C LYS A 66 27.33 10.85 -22.69
N GLU A 67 28.48 10.22 -22.46
CA GLU A 67 29.21 9.48 -23.50
C GLU A 67 28.37 8.35 -24.10
N PHE A 68 27.60 7.63 -23.28
CA PHE A 68 26.70 6.57 -23.77
C PHE A 68 25.54 7.13 -24.60
N GLU A 69 24.95 8.25 -24.20
CA GLU A 69 23.87 8.92 -24.94
C GLU A 69 24.38 9.44 -26.29
N GLU A 70 25.56 10.05 -26.32
CA GLU A 70 26.23 10.47 -27.56
C GLU A 70 26.59 9.27 -28.44
N PHE A 71 27.06 8.17 -27.86
CA PHE A 71 27.32 6.93 -28.59
C PHE A 71 26.04 6.36 -29.22
N ALA A 72 24.95 6.26 -28.48
CA ALA A 72 23.66 5.79 -29.00
C ALA A 72 23.17 6.70 -30.14
N LYS A 73 23.27 8.03 -29.98
CA LYS A 73 22.93 9.01 -31.02
C LYS A 73 23.79 8.84 -32.27
N SER A 74 25.09 8.58 -32.13
CA SER A 74 25.97 8.33 -33.26
C SER A 74 25.59 7.08 -34.08
N LEU A 75 24.95 6.10 -33.42
CA LEU A 75 24.36 4.92 -34.08
C LEU A 75 22.96 5.19 -34.66
N GLY A 76 22.49 6.44 -34.67
CA GLY A 76 21.18 6.84 -35.16
C GLY A 76 20.03 6.53 -34.20
N TYR A 77 20.31 6.37 -32.90
CA TYR A 77 19.30 6.00 -31.91
C TYR A 77 19.22 6.98 -30.74
N GLU A 78 18.01 7.40 -30.41
CA GLU A 78 17.73 8.19 -29.22
C GLU A 78 17.14 7.29 -28.12
N LEU A 79 17.72 7.38 -26.92
CA LEU A 79 17.31 6.57 -25.78
C LEU A 79 15.95 7.04 -25.24
N LEU A 80 15.04 6.10 -25.05
CA LEU A 80 13.78 6.32 -24.32
C LEU A 80 14.05 6.61 -22.84
N SER A 81 13.14 7.32 -22.15
CA SER A 81 13.24 7.64 -20.72
C SER A 81 13.56 6.39 -19.87
N ILE A 82 12.85 5.29 -20.09
CA ILE A 82 13.11 4.04 -19.36
C ILE A 82 14.48 3.42 -19.66
N GLN A 83 14.99 3.57 -20.89
CA GLN A 83 16.32 3.09 -21.27
C GLN A 83 17.43 3.96 -20.67
N LYS A 84 17.19 5.27 -20.51
CA LYS A 84 18.10 6.17 -19.78
C LYS A 84 18.25 5.72 -18.32
N MET A 85 17.14 5.35 -17.67
CA MET A 85 17.17 4.76 -16.32
C MET A 85 17.99 3.47 -16.28
N TRP A 86 17.78 2.54 -17.21
CA TRP A 86 18.56 1.29 -17.29
C TRP A 86 20.05 1.54 -17.51
N ALA A 87 20.40 2.48 -18.39
CA ALA A 87 21.78 2.85 -18.66
C ALA A 87 22.49 3.33 -17.40
N LYS A 88 21.88 4.27 -16.65
CA LYS A 88 22.44 4.75 -15.37
C LYS A 88 22.67 3.61 -14.37
N ARG A 89 21.77 2.63 -14.30
CA ARG A 89 21.92 1.45 -13.43
C ARG A 89 23.10 0.56 -13.85
N VAL A 90 23.26 0.28 -15.15
CA VAL A 90 24.40 -0.49 -15.66
C VAL A 90 25.72 0.21 -15.37
N LEU A 91 25.79 1.52 -15.60
CA LEU A 91 26.98 2.32 -15.33
C LEU A 91 27.31 2.40 -13.83
N LYS A 92 26.30 2.30 -12.96
CA LYS A 92 26.46 2.11 -11.50
C LYS A 92 26.80 0.67 -11.09
N ASN A 93 27.00 -0.24 -12.04
CA ASN A 93 27.19 -1.69 -11.85
C ASN A 93 26.08 -2.36 -11.02
N LYS A 94 24.83 -1.91 -11.18
CA LYS A 94 23.66 -2.45 -10.50
C LYS A 94 22.96 -3.48 -11.39
N SER A 95 22.79 -4.69 -10.87
CA SER A 95 22.00 -5.74 -11.54
C SER A 95 20.51 -5.55 -11.26
N PHE A 96 19.65 -5.82 -12.24
CA PHE A 96 18.20 -5.66 -12.08
C PHE A 96 17.41 -6.47 -13.11
N SER A 97 16.11 -6.60 -12.85
CA SER A 97 15.17 -7.14 -13.84
C SER A 97 14.47 -6.01 -14.59
N ILE A 98 14.39 -6.10 -15.92
CA ILE A 98 13.63 -5.14 -16.73
C ILE A 98 12.13 -5.43 -16.59
N VAL A 99 11.44 -4.55 -15.85
CA VAL A 99 9.97 -4.48 -15.81
C VAL A 99 9.52 -3.42 -16.80
N ALA A 100 9.16 -3.85 -18.01
CA ALA A 100 8.64 -2.96 -19.04
C ALA A 100 7.82 -3.74 -20.08
N PRO A 101 6.96 -3.05 -20.86
CA PRO A 101 6.17 -3.67 -21.92
C PRO A 101 7.05 -4.30 -23.02
N THR A 102 6.46 -5.11 -23.90
CA THR A 102 7.14 -5.49 -25.15
C THR A 102 7.27 -4.27 -26.07
N GLY A 103 8.20 -4.31 -27.04
CA GLY A 103 8.37 -3.22 -28.01
C GLY A 103 9.22 -2.02 -27.57
N VAL A 104 9.47 -1.82 -26.26
CA VAL A 104 10.33 -0.73 -25.74
C VAL A 104 11.84 -0.89 -26.05
N GLY A 105 12.21 -1.88 -26.87
CA GLY A 105 13.60 -2.10 -27.29
C GLY A 105 14.51 -2.77 -26.26
N LYS A 106 14.01 -3.66 -25.40
CA LYS A 106 14.81 -4.35 -24.36
C LYS A 106 16.07 -5.04 -24.93
N SER A 107 15.90 -5.89 -25.93
CA SER A 107 17.01 -6.63 -26.57
C SER A 107 17.97 -5.68 -27.28
N PHE A 108 17.43 -4.61 -27.89
CA PHE A 108 18.24 -3.60 -28.57
C PHE A 108 19.06 -2.75 -27.59
N PHE A 109 18.51 -2.41 -26.42
CA PHE A 109 19.26 -1.80 -25.34
C PHE A 109 20.42 -2.69 -24.89
N GLY A 110 20.19 -4.01 -24.75
CA GLY A 110 21.24 -4.98 -24.46
C GLY A 110 22.37 -4.98 -25.50
N ILE A 111 22.04 -4.84 -26.79
CA ILE A 111 22.99 -4.67 -27.89
C ILE A 111 23.80 -3.37 -27.73
N LEU A 112 23.12 -2.23 -27.61
CA LEU A 112 23.76 -0.91 -27.52
C LEU A 112 24.71 -0.81 -26.34
N MET A 113 24.26 -1.28 -25.17
CA MET A 113 25.07 -1.27 -23.95
C MET A 113 26.29 -2.20 -24.09
N SER A 114 26.10 -3.39 -24.68
CA SER A 114 27.21 -4.34 -24.89
C SER A 114 28.27 -3.77 -25.83
N LEU A 115 27.87 -3.08 -26.91
CA LEU A 115 28.81 -2.41 -27.82
C LEU A 115 29.55 -1.25 -27.15
N PHE A 116 28.84 -0.44 -26.35
CA PHE A 116 29.46 0.66 -25.61
C PHE A 116 30.50 0.17 -24.60
N LEU A 117 30.14 -0.85 -23.81
CA LEU A 117 31.04 -1.46 -22.83
C LEU A 117 32.22 -2.15 -23.51
N ALA A 118 31.99 -2.89 -24.61
CA ALA A 118 33.05 -3.51 -25.40
C ALA A 118 34.03 -2.49 -25.97
N LYS A 119 33.56 -1.32 -26.43
CA LYS A 119 34.43 -0.20 -26.85
C LYS A 119 35.34 0.30 -25.72
N LYS A 120 34.91 0.15 -24.46
CA LYS A 120 35.70 0.46 -23.25
C LYS A 120 36.53 -0.74 -22.74
N GLY A 121 36.63 -1.82 -23.51
CA GLY A 121 37.42 -3.02 -23.18
C GLY A 121 36.73 -3.97 -22.19
N LYS A 122 35.40 -3.87 -22.02
CA LYS A 122 34.62 -4.72 -21.13
C LYS A 122 34.05 -5.93 -21.87
N ARG A 123 34.02 -7.10 -21.23
CA ARG A 123 33.48 -8.32 -21.84
C ARG A 123 31.98 -8.48 -21.57
N CYS A 124 31.23 -8.73 -22.63
CA CYS A 124 29.77 -8.80 -22.60
C CYS A 124 29.25 -10.17 -23.06
N TYR A 125 28.15 -10.64 -22.45
CA TYR A 125 27.47 -11.88 -22.83
C TYR A 125 25.97 -11.67 -22.99
N ILE A 126 25.44 -11.96 -24.17
CA ILE A 126 24.02 -11.95 -24.50
C ILE A 126 23.48 -13.38 -24.58
N ILE A 127 22.46 -13.68 -23.78
CA ILE A 127 21.81 -14.99 -23.69
C ILE A 127 20.37 -14.87 -24.19
N LEU A 128 20.05 -15.67 -25.22
CA LEU A 128 18.76 -15.61 -25.93
C LEU A 128 18.02 -16.96 -25.87
N PRO A 129 16.69 -16.98 -25.98
CA PRO A 129 15.93 -18.22 -25.83
C PRO A 129 15.99 -19.14 -27.06
N THR A 130 16.18 -18.58 -28.26
CA THR A 130 16.10 -19.32 -29.53
C THR A 130 17.29 -19.05 -30.44
N THR A 131 17.59 -20.02 -31.31
CA THR A 131 18.63 -19.90 -32.35
C THR A 131 18.36 -18.73 -33.30
N LEU A 132 17.10 -18.50 -33.67
CA LEU A 132 16.71 -17.39 -34.55
C LEU A 132 17.08 -16.02 -33.96
N LEU A 133 16.79 -15.80 -32.67
CA LEU A 133 17.13 -14.54 -32.01
C LEU A 133 18.65 -14.34 -31.92
N VAL A 134 19.43 -15.41 -31.72
CA VAL A 134 20.91 -15.34 -31.78
C VAL A 134 21.38 -14.86 -33.13
N LYS A 135 20.87 -15.44 -34.23
CA LYS A 135 21.21 -15.00 -35.59
C LYS A 135 20.88 -13.53 -35.81
N GLN A 136 19.63 -13.15 -35.54
CA GLN A 136 19.16 -11.77 -35.73
C GLN A 136 19.97 -10.75 -34.91
N THR A 137 20.30 -11.09 -33.65
CA THR A 137 21.10 -10.24 -32.77
C THR A 137 22.53 -10.13 -33.28
N TYR A 138 23.13 -11.24 -33.71
CA TYR A 138 24.49 -11.29 -34.25
C TYR A 138 24.63 -10.47 -35.54
N GLU A 139 23.75 -10.69 -36.52
CA GLU A 139 23.72 -9.94 -37.78
C GLU A 139 23.51 -8.44 -37.53
N LYS A 140 22.60 -8.08 -36.62
CA LYS A 140 22.36 -6.69 -36.26
C LYS A 140 23.58 -6.04 -35.59
N MET A 141 24.26 -6.76 -34.70
CA MET A 141 25.49 -6.26 -34.05
C MET A 141 26.62 -6.09 -35.06
N LEU A 142 26.87 -7.07 -35.93
CA LEU A 142 27.88 -6.95 -36.98
C LEU A 142 27.60 -5.76 -37.90
N SER A 143 26.35 -5.57 -38.33
CA SER A 143 25.98 -4.42 -39.16
C SER A 143 26.26 -3.08 -38.47
N LEU A 144 26.01 -2.96 -37.17
CA LEU A 144 26.32 -1.74 -36.41
C LEU A 144 27.83 -1.53 -36.25
N VAL A 145 28.59 -2.61 -36.01
CA VAL A 145 30.04 -2.58 -35.88
C VAL A 145 30.70 -2.14 -37.19
N GLU A 146 30.30 -2.74 -38.32
CA GLU A 146 30.83 -2.44 -39.65
C GLU A 146 30.45 -1.02 -40.11
N LYS A 147 29.17 -0.63 -40.01
CA LYS A 147 28.71 0.70 -40.46
C LYS A 147 29.36 1.86 -39.71
N ASN A 148 29.81 1.62 -38.48
CA ASN A 148 30.37 2.65 -37.60
C ASN A 148 31.87 2.45 -37.32
N ASN A 149 32.55 1.57 -38.08
CA ASN A 149 33.97 1.26 -37.95
C ASN A 149 34.42 0.97 -36.50
N LEU A 150 33.63 0.19 -35.76
CA LEU A 150 33.95 -0.17 -34.38
C LEU A 150 34.94 -1.35 -34.37
N ASN A 151 36.04 -1.24 -33.63
CA ASN A 151 36.98 -2.35 -33.43
C ASN A 151 36.50 -3.27 -32.28
N ILE A 152 35.44 -4.05 -32.54
CA ILE A 152 34.81 -4.95 -31.55
C ILE A 152 34.66 -6.35 -32.14
N LYS A 153 35.13 -7.36 -31.42
CA LYS A 153 35.01 -8.77 -31.80
C LYS A 153 33.72 -9.37 -31.25
N VAL A 154 32.80 -9.71 -32.14
CA VAL A 154 31.54 -10.40 -31.79
C VAL A 154 31.64 -11.88 -32.18
N VAL A 155 31.20 -12.78 -31.28
CA VAL A 155 31.10 -14.22 -31.54
C VAL A 155 29.70 -14.70 -31.18
N ALA A 156 29.10 -15.51 -32.05
CA ALA A 156 27.82 -16.16 -31.80
C ALA A 156 27.93 -17.69 -31.89
N TYR A 157 27.17 -18.41 -31.06
CA TYR A 157 27.03 -19.87 -31.14
C TYR A 157 25.57 -20.31 -31.10
N HIS A 158 25.15 -21.08 -32.11
CA HIS A 158 23.82 -21.69 -32.17
C HIS A 158 23.80 -23.05 -32.90
N SER A 159 22.69 -23.78 -32.77
CA SER A 159 22.55 -25.15 -33.29
C SER A 159 22.64 -25.26 -34.82
N GLU A 160 22.22 -24.21 -35.53
CA GLU A 160 22.19 -24.17 -37.01
C GLU A 160 23.53 -23.80 -37.68
N LEU A 161 24.61 -23.52 -36.92
CA LEU A 161 25.93 -23.29 -37.53
C LEU A 161 26.43 -24.58 -38.21
N SER A 162 27.18 -24.43 -39.31
CA SER A 162 27.88 -25.55 -39.97
C SER A 162 28.91 -26.18 -39.03
N THR A 163 29.35 -27.40 -39.32
CA THR A 163 30.37 -28.09 -38.51
C THR A 163 31.68 -27.30 -38.42
N LYS A 164 32.08 -26.62 -39.50
CA LYS A 164 33.27 -25.75 -39.52
C LYS A 164 33.08 -24.52 -38.63
N GLU A 165 32.00 -23.78 -38.81
CA GLU A 165 31.70 -22.58 -38.01
C GLU A 165 31.53 -22.88 -36.52
N LYS A 166 30.92 -24.03 -36.18
CA LYS A 166 30.83 -24.48 -34.78
C LYS A 166 32.19 -24.71 -34.15
N LYS A 167 33.13 -25.30 -34.91
CA LYS A 167 34.49 -25.57 -34.43
C LYS A 167 35.23 -24.26 -34.20
N GLU A 168 35.19 -23.36 -35.18
CA GLU A 168 35.82 -22.03 -35.09
C GLU A 168 35.23 -21.19 -33.94
N ALA A 169 33.91 -21.13 -33.83
CA ALA A 169 33.25 -20.41 -32.74
C ALA A 169 33.63 -20.99 -31.36
N LYS A 170 33.72 -22.32 -31.23
CA LYS A 170 34.17 -22.96 -29.98
C LYS A 170 35.62 -22.65 -29.65
N GLU A 171 36.52 -22.75 -30.62
CA GLU A 171 37.94 -22.40 -30.43
C GLU A 171 38.11 -20.95 -29.98
N ARG A 172 37.38 -20.01 -30.60
CA ARG A 172 37.37 -18.61 -30.17
C ARG A 172 36.78 -18.42 -28.77
N ILE A 173 35.73 -19.19 -28.42
CA ILE A 173 35.12 -19.15 -27.08
C ILE A 173 36.09 -19.66 -26.01
N GLU A 174 36.77 -20.78 -26.27
CA GLU A 174 37.74 -21.41 -25.37
C GLU A 174 38.99 -20.54 -25.17
N ASN A 175 39.46 -19.90 -26.23
CA ASN A 175 40.60 -18.98 -26.21
C ASN A 175 40.25 -17.57 -25.70
N ASN A 176 38.98 -17.30 -25.38
CA ASN A 176 38.50 -15.97 -24.97
C ASN A 176 38.76 -14.85 -26.02
N ASP A 177 38.71 -15.18 -27.31
CA ASP A 177 38.93 -14.25 -28.43
C ASP A 177 37.62 -13.58 -28.89
N TYR A 178 37.01 -12.81 -27.99
CA TYR A 178 35.79 -12.03 -28.23
C TYR A 178 35.61 -10.95 -27.17
N ASP A 179 34.98 -9.85 -27.56
CA ASP A 179 34.52 -8.80 -26.64
C ASP A 179 33.03 -9.02 -26.29
N VAL A 180 32.25 -9.54 -27.26
CA VAL A 180 30.83 -9.85 -27.09
C VAL A 180 30.55 -11.30 -27.51
N LEU A 181 29.97 -12.07 -26.59
CA LEU A 181 29.48 -13.42 -26.83
C LEU A 181 27.94 -13.42 -26.96
N ILE A 182 27.38 -14.15 -27.93
CA ILE A 182 25.93 -14.30 -28.12
C ILE A 182 25.57 -15.78 -28.25
N THR A 183 24.77 -16.32 -27.34
CA THR A 183 24.39 -17.73 -27.40
C THR A 183 22.94 -17.98 -26.97
N THR A 184 22.51 -19.24 -27.11
CA THR A 184 21.23 -19.69 -26.56
C THR A 184 21.35 -20.07 -25.08
N SER A 185 20.27 -20.00 -24.30
CA SER A 185 20.27 -20.48 -22.91
C SER A 185 20.67 -21.97 -22.79
N ASN A 186 20.33 -22.78 -23.81
CA ASN A 186 20.73 -24.19 -23.90
C ASN A 186 22.25 -24.36 -24.11
N PHE A 187 22.92 -23.42 -24.78
CA PHE A 187 24.37 -23.42 -24.86
C PHE A 187 24.98 -23.29 -23.48
N LEU A 188 24.57 -22.30 -22.68
CA LEU A 188 25.01 -22.14 -21.29
C LEU A 188 24.74 -23.40 -20.46
N THR A 189 23.64 -24.12 -20.77
CA THR A 189 23.32 -25.35 -20.05
C THR A 189 24.33 -26.47 -20.28
N LYS A 190 24.90 -26.54 -21.48
CA LYS A 190 25.81 -27.61 -21.91
C LYS A 190 27.28 -27.21 -21.84
N ASN A 191 27.58 -25.94 -22.07
CA ASN A 191 28.92 -25.38 -22.18
C ASN A 191 28.95 -24.10 -21.33
N MET A 192 29.92 -23.99 -20.44
CA MET A 192 30.13 -22.79 -19.64
C MET A 192 31.42 -22.11 -20.11
N PRO A 193 31.36 -20.83 -20.52
CA PRO A 193 32.58 -20.10 -20.86
C PRO A 193 33.55 -20.05 -19.68
N ASN A 194 34.86 -20.17 -19.95
CA ASN A 194 35.93 -20.14 -18.95
C ASN A 194 36.47 -18.73 -18.70
N CYS A 195 35.61 -17.71 -18.78
CA CYS A 195 35.97 -16.35 -18.40
C CYS A 195 34.85 -15.64 -17.68
N ARG A 196 35.23 -14.53 -17.04
CA ARG A 196 34.32 -13.63 -16.35
C ARG A 196 33.82 -12.55 -17.31
N PHE A 197 32.57 -12.15 -17.13
CA PHE A 197 31.92 -11.08 -17.85
C PHE A 197 31.66 -9.87 -16.96
N ASP A 198 31.84 -8.67 -17.53
CA ASP A 198 31.47 -7.41 -16.89
C ASP A 198 29.97 -7.13 -17.04
N PHE A 199 29.36 -7.62 -18.12
CA PHE A 199 27.94 -7.42 -18.41
C PHE A 199 27.31 -8.68 -19.00
N VAL A 200 26.22 -9.15 -18.41
CA VAL A 200 25.42 -10.27 -18.89
C VAL A 200 23.99 -9.81 -19.11
N PHE A 201 23.48 -9.98 -20.33
CA PHE A 201 22.11 -9.66 -20.70
C PHE A 201 21.34 -10.93 -21.03
N VAL A 202 20.18 -11.12 -20.39
CA VAL A 202 19.28 -12.25 -20.60
C VAL A 202 17.95 -11.73 -21.12
N ASP A 203 17.59 -12.11 -22.34
CA ASP A 203 16.38 -11.62 -23.02
C ASP A 203 15.09 -12.33 -22.58
N ASP A 204 15.20 -13.56 -22.09
CA ASP A 204 14.07 -14.34 -21.58
C ASP A 204 14.47 -15.12 -20.33
N VAL A 205 13.90 -14.72 -19.18
CA VAL A 205 14.16 -15.38 -17.91
C VAL A 205 13.56 -16.78 -17.83
N ASP A 206 12.42 -17.03 -18.49
CA ASP A 206 11.79 -18.35 -18.48
C ASP A 206 12.73 -19.38 -19.12
N ALA A 207 13.37 -19.00 -20.23
CA ALA A 207 14.35 -19.85 -20.91
C ALA A 207 15.62 -20.08 -20.08
N LEU A 208 16.07 -19.09 -19.29
CA LEU A 208 17.21 -19.25 -18.38
C LEU A 208 16.86 -20.21 -17.22
N LEU A 209 15.68 -20.03 -16.63
CA LEU A 209 15.26 -20.69 -15.39
C LEU A 209 14.73 -22.12 -15.58
N LYS A 210 14.59 -22.61 -16.82
CA LYS A 210 14.31 -24.03 -17.11
C LYS A 210 15.30 -24.98 -16.43
N ALA A 211 16.56 -24.57 -16.28
CA ALA A 211 17.57 -25.33 -15.54
C ALA A 211 18.05 -24.50 -14.35
N SER A 212 17.76 -24.96 -13.13
CA SER A 212 18.10 -24.25 -11.90
C SER A 212 19.61 -23.96 -11.75
N LYS A 213 20.47 -24.85 -12.29
CA LYS A 213 21.92 -24.66 -12.33
C LYS A 213 22.37 -23.47 -13.18
N ASN A 214 21.54 -22.95 -14.09
CA ASN A 214 21.90 -21.76 -14.87
C ASN A 214 22.03 -20.52 -13.98
N ILE A 215 21.31 -20.47 -12.85
CA ILE A 215 21.43 -19.39 -11.87
C ILE A 215 22.87 -19.35 -11.33
N ASP A 216 23.37 -20.49 -10.83
CA ASP A 216 24.75 -20.66 -10.38
C ASP A 216 25.76 -20.30 -11.46
N ARG A 217 25.52 -20.75 -12.70
CA ARG A 217 26.41 -20.47 -13.83
C ARG A 217 26.48 -18.98 -14.11
N THR A 218 25.34 -18.27 -14.14
CA THR A 218 25.33 -16.82 -14.33
C THR A 218 26.06 -16.09 -13.21
N LEU A 219 25.90 -16.51 -11.95
CA LEU A 219 26.63 -15.93 -10.82
C LEU A 219 28.14 -16.16 -10.93
N LYS A 220 28.56 -17.38 -11.26
CA LYS A 220 29.97 -17.70 -11.51
C LYS A 220 30.57 -16.87 -12.63
N LEU A 221 29.84 -16.70 -13.74
CA LEU A 221 30.27 -15.87 -14.87
C LEU A 221 30.40 -14.38 -14.51
N LEU A 222 29.71 -13.90 -13.47
CA LEU A 222 29.85 -12.53 -12.97
C LEU A 222 31.00 -12.37 -11.96
N GLY A 223 31.58 -13.47 -11.48
CA GLY A 223 32.70 -13.48 -10.54
C GLY A 223 32.38 -13.97 -9.12
N PHE A 224 31.24 -14.64 -8.90
CA PHE A 224 30.92 -15.26 -7.61
C PHE A 224 31.40 -16.70 -7.53
N ASP A 225 32.22 -17.01 -6.53
CA ASP A 225 32.70 -18.37 -6.30
C ASP A 225 31.62 -19.27 -5.70
N GLU A 226 31.82 -20.59 -5.84
CA GLU A 226 30.85 -21.60 -5.38
C GLU A 226 30.62 -21.58 -3.87
N GLU A 227 31.65 -21.24 -3.09
CA GLU A 227 31.53 -21.07 -1.64
C GLU A 227 30.53 -19.97 -1.26
N ILE A 228 30.65 -18.79 -1.88
CA ILE A 228 29.78 -17.63 -1.66
C ILE A 228 28.33 -17.96 -2.06
N ILE A 229 28.14 -18.65 -3.18
CA ILE A 229 26.82 -19.09 -3.65
C ILE A 229 26.18 -20.05 -2.65
N ASN A 230 26.95 -21.00 -2.11
CA ASN A 230 26.45 -21.96 -1.13
C ASN A 230 26.13 -21.31 0.23
N GLU A 231 26.94 -20.33 0.67
CA GLU A 231 26.63 -19.53 1.87
C GLU A 231 25.33 -18.75 1.71
N ALA A 232 25.13 -18.10 0.56
CA ALA A 232 23.88 -17.41 0.23
C ALA A 232 22.68 -18.36 0.21
N TYR A 233 22.83 -19.54 -0.38
CA TYR A 233 21.77 -20.56 -0.39
C TYR A 233 21.40 -21.04 1.02
N LYS A 234 22.38 -21.17 1.92
CA LYS A 234 22.17 -21.54 3.32
C LYS A 234 21.32 -20.49 4.06
N ILE A 235 21.52 -19.20 3.79
CA ILE A 235 20.67 -18.12 4.33
C ILE A 235 19.22 -18.29 3.87
N ILE A 236 19.01 -18.52 2.58
CA ILE A 236 17.67 -18.74 2.00
C ILE A 236 16.98 -19.95 2.67
N TYR A 237 17.73 -21.03 2.88
CA TYR A 237 17.23 -22.22 3.57
C TYR A 237 16.85 -21.94 5.04
N LEU A 238 17.68 -21.23 5.80
CA LEU A 238 17.39 -20.86 7.19
C LEU A 238 16.13 -20.02 7.32
N ILE A 239 15.92 -19.03 6.43
CA ILE A 239 14.69 -18.24 6.38
C ILE A 239 13.48 -19.14 6.14
N LYS A 240 13.60 -20.10 5.23
CA LYS A 240 12.51 -21.02 4.86
C LYS A 240 12.04 -21.89 6.03
N ILE A 241 12.97 -22.35 6.87
CA ILE A 241 12.64 -23.16 8.07
C ILE A 241 12.32 -22.31 9.30
N GLY A 242 12.17 -20.99 9.16
CA GLY A 242 11.79 -20.08 10.24
C GLY A 242 12.93 -19.63 11.16
N LYS A 243 14.19 -19.99 10.87
CA LYS A 243 15.38 -19.55 11.64
C LYS A 243 15.87 -18.18 11.17
N ILE A 244 15.05 -17.16 11.38
CA ILE A 244 15.27 -15.80 10.84
C ILE A 244 16.52 -15.14 11.45
N GLU A 245 16.74 -15.28 12.75
CA GLU A 245 17.88 -14.63 13.43
C GLU A 245 19.23 -15.16 12.94
N ASP A 246 19.38 -16.49 12.83
CA ASP A 246 20.59 -17.13 12.30
C ASP A 246 20.85 -16.71 10.86
N ALA A 247 19.79 -16.61 10.06
CA ALA A 247 19.88 -16.16 8.68
C ALA A 247 20.34 -14.69 8.59
N MET A 248 19.85 -13.81 9.47
CA MET A 248 20.24 -12.40 9.51
C MET A 248 21.72 -12.23 9.86
N LYS A 249 22.22 -12.93 10.90
CA LYS A 249 23.64 -12.90 11.28
C LYS A 249 24.55 -13.33 10.11
N LYS A 250 24.18 -14.42 9.44
CA LYS A 250 24.94 -14.91 8.27
C LYS A 250 24.88 -13.95 7.09
N ARG A 251 23.74 -13.26 6.91
CA ARG A 251 23.56 -12.29 5.83
C ARG A 251 24.46 -11.06 6.01
N GLU A 252 24.66 -10.58 7.23
CA GLU A 252 25.59 -9.47 7.50
C GLU A 252 27.03 -9.84 7.10
N ILE A 253 27.50 -11.01 7.52
CA ILE A 253 28.82 -11.53 7.16
C ILE A 253 28.95 -11.70 5.63
N LEU A 254 27.92 -12.27 4.99
CA LEU A 254 27.91 -12.46 3.54
C LEU A 254 28.00 -11.12 2.80
N LYS A 255 27.30 -10.08 3.27
CA LYS A 255 27.35 -8.73 2.64
C LYS A 255 28.76 -8.16 2.64
N GLU A 256 29.49 -8.28 3.75
CA GLU A 256 30.88 -7.81 3.81
C GLU A 256 31.79 -8.56 2.84
N LYS A 257 31.59 -9.88 2.69
CA LYS A 257 32.31 -10.68 1.68
C LYS A 257 31.96 -10.21 0.27
N VAL A 258 30.68 -10.07 -0.05
CA VAL A 258 30.19 -9.65 -1.37
C VAL A 258 30.68 -8.25 -1.75
N ALA A 259 30.72 -7.31 -0.80
CA ALA A 259 31.21 -5.95 -1.05
C ALA A 259 32.69 -5.90 -1.50
N LYS A 260 33.50 -6.91 -1.17
CA LYS A 260 34.90 -7.03 -1.61
C LYS A 260 35.04 -7.68 -2.99
N ILE A 261 34.00 -8.37 -3.46
CA ILE A 261 34.00 -9.01 -4.77
C ILE A 261 33.72 -7.93 -5.81
N LYS A 262 34.71 -7.64 -6.65
CA LYS A 262 34.42 -6.99 -7.94
C LYS A 262 33.58 -8.01 -8.70
N HIS A 263 32.31 -7.76 -8.95
CA HIS A 263 31.44 -8.60 -9.79
C HIS A 263 30.92 -7.80 -11.01
N GLY A 264 30.50 -8.50 -12.06
CA GLY A 264 29.83 -7.88 -13.22
C GLY A 264 28.35 -7.54 -12.97
N CYS A 265 27.70 -6.95 -13.97
CA CYS A 265 26.29 -6.59 -13.95
C CYS A 265 25.44 -7.62 -14.71
N LEU A 266 24.30 -8.01 -14.14
CA LEU A 266 23.31 -8.89 -14.76
C LEU A 266 22.01 -8.13 -15.03
N ILE A 267 21.55 -8.18 -16.27
CA ILE A 267 20.22 -7.74 -16.67
C ILE A 267 19.39 -8.94 -17.11
N ILE A 268 18.16 -9.00 -16.62
CA ILE A 268 17.20 -10.02 -17.00
C ILE A 268 15.87 -9.38 -17.40
N ALA A 269 15.42 -9.60 -18.64
CA ALA A 269 14.06 -9.22 -19.04
C ALA A 269 13.00 -10.08 -18.32
N SER A 270 12.03 -9.43 -17.67
CA SER A 270 11.07 -10.00 -16.70
C SER A 270 10.21 -11.16 -17.25
N ALA A 271 9.74 -12.02 -16.32
CA ALA A 271 9.06 -13.30 -16.54
C ALA A 271 7.59 -13.20 -16.97
N THR A 272 7.12 -14.19 -17.74
CA THR A 272 5.71 -14.32 -18.15
C THR A 272 4.77 -14.93 -17.09
N GLY A 273 5.29 -15.34 -15.91
CA GLY A 273 4.45 -15.61 -14.72
C GLY A 273 4.53 -16.99 -14.07
N LYS A 274 5.62 -17.76 -14.22
CA LYS A 274 5.78 -19.04 -13.50
C LYS A 274 6.36 -18.86 -12.09
N SER A 275 5.90 -19.67 -11.13
CA SER A 275 6.55 -19.82 -9.82
C SER A 275 7.84 -20.63 -9.99
N TYR A 276 9.00 -20.05 -9.66
CA TYR A 276 10.29 -20.76 -9.71
C TYR A 276 10.74 -21.22 -8.32
N GLY A 277 11.65 -22.18 -8.30
CA GLY A 277 12.24 -22.71 -7.06
C GLY A 277 13.09 -21.69 -6.30
N ASP A 278 13.46 -22.03 -5.06
CA ASP A 278 14.14 -21.14 -4.12
C ASP A 278 15.50 -20.60 -4.61
N ARG A 279 16.17 -21.29 -5.55
CA ARG A 279 17.48 -20.85 -6.09
C ARG A 279 17.42 -19.46 -6.73
N VAL A 280 16.29 -19.02 -7.27
CA VAL A 280 16.16 -17.67 -7.87
C VAL A 280 16.42 -16.57 -6.83
N LYS A 281 16.18 -16.85 -5.55
CA LYS A 281 16.46 -15.91 -4.45
C LYS A 281 17.95 -15.63 -4.27
N LEU A 282 18.86 -16.39 -4.90
CA LEU A 282 20.30 -16.10 -4.89
C LEU A 282 20.61 -14.73 -5.50
N TYR A 283 19.90 -14.31 -6.56
CA TYR A 283 20.07 -12.97 -7.13
C TYR A 283 19.75 -11.88 -6.11
N ARG A 284 18.81 -12.10 -5.19
CA ARG A 284 18.53 -11.15 -4.11
C ARG A 284 19.67 -11.07 -3.11
N GLU A 285 20.26 -12.20 -2.74
CA GLU A 285 21.30 -12.22 -1.71
C GLU A 285 22.66 -11.74 -2.23
N LEU A 286 22.95 -11.91 -3.52
CA LEU A 286 24.26 -11.61 -4.12
C LEU A 286 24.28 -10.41 -5.06
N LEU A 287 23.15 -10.07 -5.68
CA LEU A 287 23.02 -9.02 -6.68
C LEU A 287 21.94 -7.98 -6.32
N ASP A 288 21.34 -8.08 -5.13
CA ASP A 288 20.37 -7.12 -4.60
C ASP A 288 19.10 -6.91 -5.44
N PHE A 289 18.66 -7.91 -6.21
CA PHE A 289 17.37 -7.84 -6.91
C PHE A 289 16.58 -9.15 -6.92
N GLU A 290 15.25 -9.03 -6.92
CA GLU A 290 14.29 -10.08 -7.21
C GLU A 290 13.61 -9.84 -8.55
N ILE A 291 13.45 -10.91 -9.32
CA ILE A 291 12.69 -10.89 -10.57
C ILE A 291 11.22 -10.63 -10.25
N GLY A 292 10.67 -9.56 -10.81
CA GLY A 292 9.23 -9.27 -10.79
C GLY A 292 8.47 -10.16 -11.77
N PHE A 293 7.17 -10.37 -11.50
CA PHE A 293 6.32 -11.23 -12.32
C PHE A 293 4.99 -10.56 -12.64
N GLY A 294 4.49 -10.80 -13.86
CA GLY A 294 3.08 -10.60 -14.13
C GLY A 294 2.67 -9.14 -14.32
N MET A 295 3.08 -8.58 -15.46
CA MET A 295 2.37 -7.45 -16.07
C MET A 295 0.92 -7.82 -16.48
N ASN A 296 0.54 -9.10 -16.39
CA ASN A 296 -0.77 -9.64 -16.77
C ASN A 296 -1.96 -9.17 -15.91
N LYS A 297 -1.74 -8.46 -14.79
CA LYS A 297 -2.84 -7.87 -13.99
C LYS A 297 -3.28 -6.48 -14.48
N LEU A 298 -2.49 -5.84 -15.34
CA LEU A 298 -2.85 -4.56 -15.94
C LEU A 298 -3.82 -4.81 -17.09
N ARG A 299 -5.07 -4.37 -16.92
CA ARG A 299 -6.11 -4.44 -17.93
C ARG A 299 -6.83 -3.11 -18.02
N ASP A 300 -7.09 -2.65 -19.24
CA ASP A 300 -8.08 -1.64 -19.56
C ASP A 300 -9.17 -2.33 -20.40
N VAL A 301 -9.97 -3.13 -19.72
CA VAL A 301 -11.05 -3.93 -20.33
C VAL A 301 -12.36 -3.44 -19.78
N VAL A 302 -13.30 -3.16 -20.68
CA VAL A 302 -14.69 -2.93 -20.29
C VAL A 302 -15.35 -4.28 -20.15
N ASP A 303 -15.68 -4.65 -18.90
CA ASP A 303 -16.40 -5.88 -18.56
C ASP A 303 -17.92 -5.64 -18.75
N ILE A 304 -18.53 -6.37 -19.68
CA ILE A 304 -19.91 -6.22 -20.15
C ILE A 304 -20.66 -7.53 -19.87
N TYR A 305 -21.95 -7.43 -19.56
CA TYR A 305 -22.81 -8.61 -19.50
C TYR A 305 -24.13 -8.43 -20.24
N ASP A 306 -24.65 -9.56 -20.70
CA ASP A 306 -25.96 -9.70 -21.33
C ASP A 306 -26.73 -10.83 -20.63
N GLU A 307 -27.98 -10.57 -20.24
CA GLU A 307 -28.84 -11.58 -19.62
C GLU A 307 -29.43 -12.56 -20.64
N GLU A 308 -29.36 -12.24 -21.94
CA GLU A 308 -29.80 -13.12 -23.01
C GLU A 308 -28.71 -14.15 -23.34
N PHE A 309 -28.91 -15.39 -22.88
CA PHE A 309 -27.98 -16.49 -23.10
C PHE A 309 -28.34 -17.29 -24.36
N SER A 310 -27.75 -16.92 -25.50
CA SER A 310 -27.96 -17.62 -26.78
C SER A 310 -26.70 -17.61 -27.67
N LYS A 311 -26.60 -18.56 -28.60
CA LYS A 311 -25.48 -18.58 -29.57
C LYS A 311 -25.65 -17.53 -30.68
N GLU A 312 -26.89 -17.10 -30.91
CA GLU A 312 -27.28 -16.03 -31.81
C GLU A 312 -26.65 -14.70 -31.36
N LYS A 313 -26.62 -14.44 -30.05
CA LYS A 313 -25.93 -13.28 -29.48
C LYS A 313 -24.44 -13.23 -29.79
N ILE A 314 -23.76 -14.38 -29.85
CA ILE A 314 -22.35 -14.42 -30.26
C ILE A 314 -22.18 -13.84 -31.67
N LEU A 315 -23.06 -14.23 -32.60
CA LEU A 315 -23.04 -13.72 -33.97
C LEU A 315 -23.35 -12.22 -34.04
N GLU A 316 -24.33 -11.74 -33.26
CA GLU A 316 -24.67 -10.32 -33.16
C GLU A 316 -23.45 -9.49 -32.75
N TYR A 317 -22.79 -9.87 -31.65
CA TYR A 317 -21.61 -9.17 -31.16
C TYR A 317 -20.41 -9.26 -32.10
N ILE A 318 -20.19 -10.40 -32.77
CA ILE A 318 -19.13 -10.52 -33.78
C ILE A 318 -19.41 -9.60 -34.97
N LYS A 319 -20.67 -9.48 -35.43
CA LYS A 319 -21.03 -8.56 -36.52
C LYS A 319 -20.82 -7.10 -36.13
N LEU A 320 -21.12 -6.75 -34.88
CA LEU A 320 -20.97 -5.39 -34.37
C LEU A 320 -19.49 -5.01 -34.18
N PHE A 321 -18.73 -5.83 -33.45
CA PHE A 321 -17.32 -5.56 -33.19
C PHE A 321 -16.46 -5.82 -34.43
N GLY A 322 -16.82 -6.76 -35.30
CA GLY A 322 -16.03 -7.17 -36.46
C GLY A 322 -14.95 -8.20 -36.12
N SER A 323 -13.88 -8.28 -36.91
CA SER A 323 -12.82 -9.30 -36.74
C SER A 323 -11.93 -9.08 -35.51
N GLY A 324 -11.17 -10.10 -35.08
CA GLY A 324 -10.26 -10.03 -33.94
C GLY A 324 -10.88 -10.47 -32.61
N GLY A 325 -11.95 -11.25 -32.66
CA GLY A 325 -12.67 -11.76 -31.49
C GLY A 325 -12.13 -13.08 -30.95
N ILE A 326 -12.35 -13.33 -29.67
CA ILE A 326 -12.15 -14.63 -29.04
C ILE A 326 -13.44 -15.07 -28.36
N VAL A 327 -13.91 -16.28 -28.66
CA VAL A 327 -15.06 -16.90 -27.99
C VAL A 327 -14.56 -17.94 -27.01
N PHE A 328 -14.90 -17.74 -25.75
CA PHE A 328 -14.64 -18.66 -24.65
C PHE A 328 -15.91 -19.39 -24.28
N VAL A 329 -15.90 -20.72 -24.39
CA VAL A 329 -17.00 -21.57 -23.94
C VAL A 329 -16.69 -22.04 -22.52
N SER A 330 -17.62 -21.86 -21.58
CA SER A 330 -17.42 -22.32 -20.22
C SER A 330 -17.20 -23.84 -20.16
N ILE A 331 -16.43 -24.30 -19.17
CA ILE A 331 -15.98 -25.70 -19.04
C ILE A 331 -17.15 -26.67 -18.92
N ASP A 332 -18.25 -26.23 -18.30
CA ASP A 332 -19.48 -26.99 -18.11
C ASP A 332 -20.15 -27.42 -19.41
N TYR A 333 -20.02 -26.63 -20.49
CA TYR A 333 -20.56 -26.99 -21.81
C TYR A 333 -19.59 -27.81 -22.67
N GLY A 334 -18.30 -27.84 -22.30
CA GLY A 334 -17.29 -28.66 -22.95
C GLY A 334 -16.93 -28.27 -24.39
N VAL A 335 -16.13 -29.13 -25.03
CA VAL A 335 -15.61 -28.91 -26.40
C VAL A 335 -16.69 -29.10 -27.45
N GLU A 336 -17.67 -29.96 -27.20
CA GLU A 336 -18.77 -30.24 -28.15
C GLU A 336 -19.59 -28.97 -28.44
N LYS A 337 -19.91 -28.19 -27.40
CA LYS A 337 -20.58 -26.89 -27.59
C LYS A 337 -19.70 -25.90 -28.36
N ALA A 338 -18.38 -25.92 -28.16
CA ALA A 338 -17.46 -25.07 -28.92
C ALA A 338 -17.44 -25.44 -30.42
N GLN A 339 -17.54 -26.73 -30.76
CA GLN A 339 -17.67 -27.19 -32.14
C GLN A 339 -19.04 -26.78 -32.75
N GLU A 340 -20.11 -26.84 -31.97
CA GLU A 340 -21.43 -26.36 -32.40
C GLU A 340 -21.38 -24.86 -32.75
N ILE A 341 -20.76 -24.04 -31.89
CA ILE A 341 -20.60 -22.60 -32.12
C ILE A 341 -19.71 -22.33 -33.34
N GLU A 342 -18.62 -23.08 -33.53
CA GLU A 342 -17.77 -22.98 -34.72
C GLU A 342 -18.57 -23.20 -36.00
N LYS A 343 -19.32 -24.30 -36.06
CA LYS A 343 -20.16 -24.63 -37.20
C LYS A 343 -21.21 -23.54 -37.45
N TYR A 344 -21.90 -23.09 -36.41
CA TYR A 344 -22.91 -22.04 -36.51
C TYR A 344 -22.35 -20.72 -37.06
N LEU A 345 -21.15 -20.32 -36.64
CA LEU A 345 -20.49 -19.11 -37.14
C LEU A 345 -20.05 -19.27 -38.60
N LEU A 346 -19.52 -20.43 -38.99
CA LEU A 346 -19.16 -20.73 -40.37
C LEU A 346 -20.37 -20.71 -41.31
N ASP A 347 -21.49 -21.31 -40.89
CA ASP A 347 -22.76 -21.32 -41.63
C ASP A 347 -23.32 -19.90 -41.84
N ASN A 348 -22.94 -18.95 -40.97
CA ASN A 348 -23.31 -17.54 -41.05
C ASN A 348 -22.22 -16.63 -41.65
N ASN A 349 -21.30 -17.19 -42.44
CA ASN A 349 -20.21 -16.49 -43.14
C ASN A 349 -19.19 -15.78 -42.22
N ILE A 350 -19.03 -16.22 -40.98
CA ILE A 350 -17.95 -15.76 -40.10
C ILE A 350 -16.80 -16.76 -40.16
N LYS A 351 -15.58 -16.29 -40.45
CA LYS A 351 -14.39 -17.16 -40.46
C LYS A 351 -13.95 -17.43 -39.03
N ALA A 352 -14.57 -18.43 -38.40
CA ALA A 352 -14.24 -18.87 -37.05
C ALA A 352 -13.42 -20.16 -37.06
N LYS A 353 -12.59 -20.35 -36.04
CA LYS A 353 -11.84 -21.60 -35.86
C LYS A 353 -11.68 -22.01 -34.40
N LEU A 354 -11.98 -23.26 -34.09
CA LEU A 354 -11.70 -23.89 -32.81
C LEU A 354 -10.21 -24.23 -32.68
N ILE A 355 -9.58 -23.75 -31.60
CA ILE A 355 -8.14 -23.89 -31.39
C ILE A 355 -7.84 -24.94 -30.32
N HIS A 356 -6.94 -25.86 -30.68
CA HIS A 356 -6.36 -26.85 -29.77
C HIS A 356 -4.86 -26.57 -29.53
N SER A 357 -4.29 -27.21 -28.50
CA SER A 357 -2.90 -26.98 -28.07
C SER A 357 -1.82 -27.28 -29.12
N LYS A 358 -2.16 -28.01 -30.19
CA LYS A 358 -1.24 -28.37 -31.29
C LYS A 358 -1.44 -27.54 -32.57
N ASP A 359 -2.47 -26.69 -32.66
CA ASP A 359 -2.82 -25.99 -33.91
C ASP A 359 -2.08 -24.66 -34.06
N LYS A 360 -0.80 -24.73 -34.48
CA LYS A 360 0.01 -23.52 -34.77
C LYS A 360 -0.53 -22.72 -35.97
N LYS A 361 -1.06 -23.42 -36.98
CA LYS A 361 -1.52 -22.81 -38.23
C LYS A 361 -2.73 -21.89 -37.99
N GLY A 362 -3.66 -22.30 -37.12
CA GLY A 362 -4.81 -21.46 -36.75
C GLY A 362 -4.42 -20.12 -36.12
N PHE A 363 -3.34 -20.07 -35.32
CA PHE A 363 -2.83 -18.82 -34.76
C PHE A 363 -2.23 -17.90 -35.83
N ASP A 364 -1.45 -18.45 -36.76
CA ASP A 364 -0.85 -17.68 -37.85
C ASP A 364 -1.92 -17.14 -38.81
N ASP A 365 -2.91 -17.97 -39.17
CA ASP A 365 -4.04 -17.55 -40.02
C ASP A 365 -4.88 -16.44 -39.36
N PHE A 366 -5.06 -16.46 -38.04
CA PHE A 366 -5.73 -15.38 -37.30
C PHE A 366 -4.90 -14.08 -37.27
N ARG A 367 -3.57 -14.19 -37.09
CA ARG A 367 -2.64 -13.06 -37.12
C ARG A 367 -2.64 -12.36 -38.48
N GLU A 368 -2.67 -13.14 -39.57
CA GLU A 368 -2.71 -12.64 -40.94
C GLU A 368 -4.09 -12.13 -41.37
N GLY A 369 -5.13 -12.33 -40.55
CA GLY A 369 -6.49 -11.89 -40.86
C GLY A 369 -7.28 -12.83 -41.77
N LYS A 370 -6.82 -14.06 -41.97
CA LYS A 370 -7.58 -15.12 -42.67
C LYS A 370 -8.71 -15.68 -41.79
N ILE A 371 -8.55 -15.63 -40.48
CA ILE A 371 -9.56 -16.01 -39.48
C ILE A 371 -9.99 -14.74 -38.74
N ASP A 372 -11.29 -14.60 -38.52
CA ASP A 372 -11.90 -13.46 -37.84
C ASP A 372 -12.05 -13.70 -36.34
N VAL A 373 -12.33 -14.95 -35.94
CA VAL A 373 -12.64 -15.30 -34.55
C VAL A 373 -11.99 -16.62 -34.14
N LEU A 374 -11.36 -16.65 -32.97
CA LEU A 374 -10.85 -17.88 -32.35
C LEU A 374 -11.84 -18.40 -31.32
N ILE A 375 -12.06 -19.71 -31.28
CA ILE A 375 -12.95 -20.36 -30.30
C ILE A 375 -12.13 -21.31 -29.43
N GLY A 376 -12.44 -21.37 -28.14
CA GLY A 376 -11.91 -22.41 -27.26
C GLY A 376 -12.58 -22.44 -25.89
N VAL A 377 -12.19 -23.44 -25.08
CA VAL A 377 -12.75 -23.63 -23.75
C VAL A 377 -12.05 -22.71 -22.73
N ALA A 378 -12.85 -22.10 -21.85
CA ALA A 378 -12.42 -21.22 -20.77
C ALA A 378 -11.77 -22.02 -19.62
N SER A 379 -10.59 -22.57 -19.86
CA SER A 379 -9.80 -23.27 -18.84
C SER A 379 -8.56 -22.47 -18.45
N TYR A 380 -8.24 -22.40 -17.15
CA TYR A 380 -7.06 -21.69 -16.65
C TYR A 380 -5.75 -22.13 -17.33
N TYR A 381 -5.64 -23.39 -17.76
CA TYR A 381 -4.47 -23.93 -18.46
C TYR A 381 -4.64 -23.96 -19.99
N GLY A 382 -5.77 -23.50 -20.51
CA GLY A 382 -6.09 -23.46 -21.93
C GLY A 382 -5.15 -22.56 -22.73
N VAL A 383 -4.93 -22.91 -24.00
CA VAL A 383 -3.95 -22.22 -24.86
C VAL A 383 -4.40 -20.81 -25.22
N LEU A 384 -5.70 -20.57 -25.44
CA LEU A 384 -6.22 -19.22 -25.65
C LEU A 384 -6.12 -18.36 -24.38
N VAL A 385 -6.33 -18.97 -23.21
CA VAL A 385 -6.24 -18.28 -21.92
C VAL A 385 -4.79 -17.95 -21.54
N ARG A 386 -3.81 -18.80 -21.86
CA ARG A 386 -2.40 -18.60 -21.46
C ARG A 386 -1.44 -18.18 -22.57
N GLY A 387 -1.59 -18.74 -23.76
CA GLY A 387 -0.58 -18.78 -24.83
C GLY A 387 -0.81 -17.85 -26.02
N LEU A 388 -1.85 -17.02 -26.00
CA LEU A 388 -2.10 -16.03 -27.05
C LEU A 388 -1.55 -14.65 -26.66
N ASP A 389 -0.65 -14.10 -27.48
CA ASP A 389 -0.09 -12.75 -27.33
C ASP A 389 -0.03 -12.05 -28.69
N MET A 390 -1.11 -11.34 -29.03
CA MET A 390 -1.29 -10.64 -30.32
C MET A 390 -2.07 -9.34 -30.10
N PRO A 391 -1.48 -8.36 -29.38
CA PRO A 391 -2.18 -7.15 -28.96
C PRO A 391 -2.68 -6.29 -30.12
N GLU A 392 -2.06 -6.36 -31.30
CA GLU A 392 -2.50 -5.65 -32.52
C GLU A 392 -3.73 -6.26 -33.21
N ARG A 393 -4.11 -7.49 -32.86
CA ARG A 393 -5.20 -8.24 -33.52
C ARG A 393 -6.37 -8.53 -32.59
N VAL A 394 -6.12 -8.94 -31.35
CA VAL A 394 -7.18 -9.29 -30.39
C VAL A 394 -7.84 -8.02 -29.88
N ARG A 395 -9.17 -7.93 -30.02
CA ARG A 395 -9.96 -6.73 -29.71
C ARG A 395 -10.97 -6.97 -28.59
N TYR A 396 -11.66 -8.10 -28.61
CA TYR A 396 -12.72 -8.42 -27.68
C TYR A 396 -12.80 -9.92 -27.37
N ALA A 397 -13.41 -10.25 -26.24
CA ALA A 397 -13.69 -11.61 -25.83
C ALA A 397 -15.18 -11.77 -25.52
N ILE A 398 -15.77 -12.90 -25.94
CA ILE A 398 -17.16 -13.27 -25.65
C ILE A 398 -17.12 -14.57 -24.85
N PHE A 399 -17.77 -14.59 -23.69
CA PHE A 399 -17.91 -15.77 -22.85
C PHE A 399 -19.31 -16.33 -23.03
N TYR A 400 -19.39 -17.51 -23.64
CA TYR A 400 -20.59 -18.33 -23.64
C TYR A 400 -20.65 -19.09 -22.31
N GLY A 401 -21.29 -18.46 -21.33
CA GLY A 401 -21.45 -18.96 -19.98
C GLY A 401 -20.34 -18.47 -19.06
N ILE A 402 -20.65 -18.39 -17.76
CA ILE A 402 -19.72 -17.88 -16.76
C ILE A 402 -18.65 -18.94 -16.46
N PRO A 403 -17.34 -18.63 -16.55
CA PRO A 403 -16.30 -19.55 -16.11
C PRO A 403 -16.50 -19.92 -14.63
N LYS A 404 -16.66 -21.21 -14.33
CA LYS A 404 -16.98 -21.73 -13.00
C LYS A 404 -16.39 -23.11 -12.73
N PHE A 405 -16.09 -23.38 -11.47
CA PHE A 405 -15.78 -24.70 -10.95
C PHE A 405 -17.08 -25.43 -10.60
N LYS A 406 -17.08 -26.73 -10.88
CA LYS A 406 -18.15 -27.66 -10.54
C LYS A 406 -17.61 -28.70 -9.57
N ILE A 407 -18.13 -28.71 -8.35
CA ILE A 407 -17.66 -29.59 -7.27
C ILE A 407 -18.86 -30.42 -6.79
N ARG A 408 -18.70 -31.75 -6.73
CA ARG A 408 -19.71 -32.62 -6.12
C ARG A 408 -19.69 -32.44 -4.60
N LEU A 409 -20.82 -32.02 -4.03
CA LEU A 409 -20.87 -31.60 -2.62
C LEU A 409 -20.57 -32.77 -1.67
N LYS A 410 -21.06 -33.97 -1.97
CA LYS A 410 -20.77 -35.19 -1.19
C LYS A 410 -19.27 -35.49 -1.15
N GLU A 411 -18.60 -35.49 -2.30
CA GLU A 411 -17.15 -35.74 -2.41
C GLU A 411 -16.33 -34.67 -1.68
N TYR A 412 -16.76 -33.41 -1.77
CA TYR A 412 -16.09 -32.30 -1.08
C TYR A 412 -16.16 -32.43 0.44
N ILE A 413 -17.35 -32.71 0.99
CA ILE A 413 -17.55 -32.93 2.43
C ILE A 413 -16.69 -34.10 2.90
N ASN A 414 -16.68 -35.22 2.17
CA ASN A 414 -15.86 -36.39 2.51
C ASN A 414 -14.35 -36.04 2.50
N SER A 415 -13.87 -35.27 1.52
CA SER A 415 -12.47 -34.82 1.48
C SER A 415 -12.09 -33.96 2.68
N LEU A 416 -12.99 -33.10 3.16
CA LEU A 416 -12.76 -32.29 4.36
C LEU A 416 -12.75 -33.14 5.64
N LYS A 417 -13.58 -34.20 5.72
CA LYS A 417 -13.55 -35.17 6.82
C LYS A 417 -12.21 -35.90 6.87
N GLU A 418 -11.72 -36.40 5.74
CA GLU A 418 -10.42 -37.10 5.64
C GLU A 418 -9.24 -36.23 6.06
N LYS A 419 -9.32 -34.91 5.82
CA LYS A 419 -8.27 -33.95 6.22
C LYS A 419 -8.37 -33.48 7.68
N GLY A 420 -9.41 -33.88 8.41
CA GLY A 420 -9.66 -33.41 9.78
C GLY A 420 -10.00 -31.92 9.87
N GLU A 421 -10.50 -31.33 8.79
CA GLU A 421 -10.81 -29.89 8.70
C GLU A 421 -12.24 -29.56 9.17
N LEU A 422 -13.05 -30.59 9.45
CA LEU A 422 -14.40 -30.46 9.98
C LEU A 422 -14.43 -30.60 11.50
N LYS A 423 -15.11 -29.66 12.17
CA LYS A 423 -15.32 -29.70 13.64
C LYS A 423 -16.50 -30.58 14.05
N GLU A 424 -17.42 -30.85 13.12
CA GLU A 424 -18.65 -31.60 13.33
C GLU A 424 -18.92 -32.46 12.10
N ASP A 425 -19.62 -33.59 12.29
CA ASP A 425 -20.11 -34.38 11.17
C ASP A 425 -21.20 -33.62 10.42
N ILE A 426 -20.98 -33.45 9.12
CA ILE A 426 -21.94 -32.84 8.20
C ILE A 426 -22.63 -33.97 7.44
N ASP A 427 -23.96 -34.00 7.55
CA ASP A 427 -24.85 -34.85 6.77
C ASP A 427 -25.78 -33.97 5.93
N ILE A 428 -25.93 -34.35 4.66
CA ILE A 428 -26.72 -33.68 3.64
C ILE A 428 -27.77 -34.61 3.01
N GLU A 429 -27.85 -35.88 3.42
CA GLU A 429 -28.85 -36.81 2.89
C GLU A 429 -30.25 -36.50 3.42
N GLY A 430 -31.26 -36.55 2.53
CA GLY A 430 -32.66 -36.29 2.87
C GLY A 430 -33.00 -34.82 3.17
N LYS A 431 -32.04 -33.90 3.10
CA LYS A 431 -32.25 -32.47 3.37
C LYS A 431 -32.75 -31.70 2.15
N THR A 432 -33.56 -30.68 2.42
CA THR A 432 -34.01 -29.71 1.43
C THR A 432 -32.86 -28.83 0.93
N GLU A 433 -33.02 -28.20 -0.23
CA GLU A 433 -31.99 -27.29 -0.77
C GLU A 433 -31.69 -26.14 0.20
N GLU A 434 -32.71 -25.59 0.87
CA GLU A 434 -32.55 -24.50 1.86
C GLU A 434 -31.70 -24.95 3.06
N GLU A 435 -31.97 -26.13 3.61
CA GLU A 435 -31.18 -26.70 4.71
C GLU A 435 -29.73 -26.98 4.27
N ILE A 436 -29.53 -27.44 3.04
CA ILE A 436 -28.19 -27.65 2.48
C ILE A 436 -27.46 -26.31 2.31
N ARG A 437 -28.13 -25.28 1.80
CA ARG A 437 -27.56 -23.92 1.71
C ARG A 437 -27.18 -23.37 3.08
N GLN A 438 -28.01 -23.59 4.10
CA GLN A 438 -27.72 -23.19 5.47
C GLN A 438 -26.49 -23.92 6.01
N ILE A 439 -26.37 -25.21 5.78
CA ILE A 439 -25.20 -26.01 6.16
C ILE A 439 -23.92 -25.52 5.48
N ILE A 440 -23.97 -25.24 4.18
CA ILE A 440 -22.81 -24.73 3.44
C ILE A 440 -22.37 -23.37 3.98
N THR A 441 -23.33 -22.49 4.28
CA THR A 441 -23.04 -21.14 4.76
C THR A 441 -22.54 -21.14 6.20
N GLU A 442 -23.20 -21.85 7.11
CA GLU A 442 -22.89 -21.80 8.55
C GLU A 442 -21.76 -22.76 8.95
N LYS A 443 -21.78 -23.99 8.41
CA LYS A 443 -20.82 -25.04 8.78
C LYS A 443 -19.58 -25.04 7.88
N LEU A 444 -19.76 -24.97 6.56
CA LEU A 444 -18.64 -24.95 5.60
C LEU A 444 -18.05 -23.55 5.39
N LYS A 445 -18.78 -22.49 5.78
CA LYS A 445 -18.36 -21.09 5.64
C LYS A 445 -18.06 -20.69 4.19
N ILE A 446 -18.81 -21.26 3.26
CA ILE A 446 -18.73 -20.91 1.84
C ILE A 446 -19.87 -19.95 1.53
N LYS A 447 -19.53 -18.79 0.98
CA LYS A 447 -20.49 -17.78 0.47
C LYS A 447 -20.40 -17.70 -1.06
N ASN A 448 -21.35 -17.00 -1.68
CA ASN A 448 -21.33 -16.66 -3.10
C ASN A 448 -21.24 -17.89 -4.03
N PHE A 449 -22.08 -18.89 -3.78
CA PHE A 449 -22.17 -20.13 -4.57
C PHE A 449 -23.58 -20.32 -5.14
N SER A 450 -23.70 -21.21 -6.12
CA SER A 450 -24.98 -21.72 -6.62
C SER A 450 -25.03 -23.23 -6.39
N LEU A 451 -26.23 -23.76 -6.17
CA LEU A 451 -26.48 -25.20 -6.15
C LEU A 451 -27.21 -25.63 -7.40
N ARG A 452 -26.77 -26.75 -7.97
CA ARG A 452 -27.44 -27.40 -9.09
C ARG A 452 -27.60 -28.88 -8.77
N LYS A 453 -28.81 -29.42 -8.94
CA LYS A 453 -29.05 -30.86 -8.81
C LYS A 453 -28.80 -31.55 -10.15
N GLU A 454 -27.93 -32.55 -10.18
CA GLU A 454 -27.69 -33.45 -11.33
C GLU A 454 -27.55 -34.89 -10.81
N ASP A 455 -28.20 -35.86 -11.46
CA ASP A 455 -28.12 -37.30 -11.13
C ASP A 455 -28.27 -37.64 -9.62
N ASP A 456 -29.23 -37.00 -8.94
CA ASP A 456 -29.51 -37.12 -7.50
C ASP A 456 -28.40 -36.63 -6.54
N GLU A 457 -27.39 -35.92 -7.05
CA GLU A 457 -26.39 -35.21 -6.25
C GLU A 457 -26.48 -33.70 -6.40
N TYR A 458 -26.12 -32.98 -5.34
CA TYR A 458 -25.96 -31.53 -5.38
C TYR A 458 -24.54 -31.16 -5.80
N LEU A 459 -24.46 -30.32 -6.82
CA LEU A 459 -23.24 -29.69 -7.29
C LEU A 459 -23.11 -28.31 -6.68
N LEU A 460 -21.97 -28.05 -6.07
CA LEU A 460 -21.53 -26.74 -5.63
C LEU A 460 -20.82 -26.04 -6.80
N LEU A 461 -21.40 -24.93 -7.25
CA LEU A 461 -20.86 -24.10 -8.33
C LEU A 461 -20.19 -22.86 -7.74
N ILE A 462 -18.96 -22.58 -8.16
CA ILE A 462 -18.16 -21.44 -7.69
C ILE A 462 -17.55 -20.72 -8.89
N PRO A 463 -17.64 -19.38 -9.01
CA PRO A 463 -17.05 -18.65 -10.15
C PRO A 463 -15.52 -18.80 -10.22
N ASP A 464 -15.00 -19.11 -11.41
CA ASP A 464 -13.56 -19.15 -11.70
C ASP A 464 -13.08 -17.77 -12.18
N VAL A 465 -12.97 -16.87 -11.20
CA VAL A 465 -12.55 -15.48 -11.42
C VAL A 465 -11.16 -15.43 -12.06
N LYS A 466 -10.23 -16.30 -11.67
CA LYS A 466 -8.85 -16.30 -12.18
C LYS A 466 -8.81 -16.58 -13.68
N THR A 467 -9.61 -17.54 -14.14
CA THR A 467 -9.75 -17.82 -15.58
C THR A 467 -10.38 -16.65 -16.32
N TYR A 468 -11.46 -16.06 -15.78
CA TYR A 468 -12.11 -14.89 -16.39
C TYR A 468 -11.13 -13.72 -16.58
N ILE A 469 -10.39 -13.34 -15.53
CA ILE A 469 -9.38 -12.26 -15.58
C ILE A 469 -8.33 -12.54 -16.64
N GLN A 470 -7.80 -13.76 -16.68
CA GLN A 470 -6.71 -14.11 -17.58
C GLN A 470 -7.16 -14.15 -19.04
N ALA A 471 -8.39 -14.63 -19.29
CA ALA A 471 -9.01 -14.71 -20.60
C ALA A 471 -9.40 -13.32 -21.13
N SER A 472 -10.14 -12.53 -20.34
CA SER A 472 -10.53 -11.15 -20.67
C SER A 472 -9.29 -10.26 -20.87
N GLY A 473 -8.26 -10.42 -20.04
CA GLY A 473 -6.97 -9.74 -20.17
C GLY A 473 -6.15 -10.09 -21.43
N ARG A 474 -6.65 -10.95 -22.32
CA ARG A 474 -6.07 -11.12 -23.68
C ARG A 474 -6.47 -9.99 -24.62
N THR A 475 -7.56 -9.30 -24.32
CA THR A 475 -8.09 -8.18 -25.09
C THR A 475 -7.42 -6.85 -24.77
N SER A 476 -6.65 -6.78 -23.68
CA SER A 476 -5.92 -5.59 -23.27
C SER A 476 -4.50 -5.99 -22.88
N ARG A 477 -3.49 -5.35 -23.48
CA ARG A 477 -2.08 -5.60 -23.20
C ARG A 477 -1.33 -4.30 -23.06
N MET A 478 -0.34 -4.32 -22.18
CA MET A 478 0.62 -3.24 -22.10
C MET A 478 1.61 -3.35 -23.27
N THR A 479 1.69 -2.32 -24.09
CA THR A 479 2.56 -2.24 -25.27
C THR A 479 3.47 -1.02 -25.20
N GLU A 480 4.38 -0.88 -26.16
CA GLU A 480 5.19 0.32 -26.34
C GLU A 480 4.40 1.60 -26.67
N PHE A 481 3.10 1.46 -26.99
CA PHE A 481 2.16 2.56 -27.26
C PHE A 481 1.19 2.84 -26.09
N GLY A 482 1.37 2.17 -24.94
CA GLY A 482 0.45 2.27 -23.81
C GLY A 482 -0.32 0.98 -23.53
N LEU A 483 -1.23 1.04 -22.56
CA LEU A 483 -2.16 -0.04 -22.25
C LEU A 483 -3.31 0.03 -23.27
N THR A 484 -3.51 -1.02 -24.04
CA THR A 484 -4.56 -1.05 -25.07
C THR A 484 -5.94 -1.26 -24.45
N LYS A 485 -6.94 -0.55 -24.95
CA LYS A 485 -8.33 -0.83 -24.58
C LYS A 485 -8.82 -2.17 -25.15
N GLY A 486 -9.69 -2.85 -24.41
CA GLY A 486 -10.37 -4.09 -24.82
C GLY A 486 -11.80 -4.20 -24.29
N ALA A 487 -12.53 -5.20 -24.75
CA ALA A 487 -13.89 -5.51 -24.29
C ALA A 487 -14.04 -6.98 -23.93
N SER A 488 -14.81 -7.27 -22.88
CA SER A 488 -15.15 -8.63 -22.46
C SER A 488 -16.64 -8.71 -22.25
N ILE A 489 -17.32 -9.63 -22.93
CA ILE A 489 -18.78 -9.76 -22.90
C ILE A 489 -19.11 -11.13 -22.30
N VAL A 490 -19.89 -11.17 -21.22
CA VAL A 490 -20.36 -12.41 -20.60
C VAL A 490 -21.85 -12.60 -20.91
N LEU A 491 -22.18 -13.71 -21.57
CA LEU A 491 -23.56 -14.16 -21.71
C LEU A 491 -23.94 -14.93 -20.45
N VAL A 492 -24.88 -14.38 -19.67
CA VAL A 492 -25.20 -14.86 -18.32
C VAL A 492 -26.12 -16.08 -18.38
N ASP A 493 -25.56 -17.25 -18.11
CA ASP A 493 -26.30 -18.51 -18.05
C ASP A 493 -26.90 -18.79 -16.66
N GLU A 494 -26.26 -18.31 -15.59
CA GLU A 494 -26.73 -18.45 -14.21
C GLU A 494 -26.62 -17.14 -13.43
N LYS A 495 -27.77 -16.59 -13.01
CA LYS A 495 -27.83 -15.30 -12.29
C LYS A 495 -27.08 -15.32 -10.95
N GLU A 496 -27.25 -16.37 -10.14
CA GLU A 496 -26.59 -16.46 -8.82
C GLU A 496 -25.06 -16.48 -8.93
N ILE A 497 -24.51 -17.27 -9.87
CA ILE A 497 -23.06 -17.31 -10.11
C ILE A 497 -22.54 -16.00 -10.70
N PHE A 498 -23.34 -15.33 -11.52
CA PHE A 498 -22.96 -14.05 -12.07
C PHE A 498 -22.85 -12.96 -11.00
N GLU A 499 -23.80 -12.90 -10.08
CA GLU A 499 -23.73 -11.96 -8.95
C GLU A 499 -22.52 -12.27 -8.05
N ALA A 500 -22.21 -13.55 -7.83
CA ALA A 500 -20.97 -13.95 -7.16
C ALA A 500 -19.73 -13.45 -7.92
N LEU A 501 -19.65 -13.67 -9.24
CA LEU A 501 -18.55 -13.19 -10.08
C LEU A 501 -18.40 -11.66 -10.01
N LYS A 502 -19.51 -10.91 -10.11
CA LYS A 502 -19.55 -9.45 -9.99
C LYS A 502 -18.96 -8.99 -8.65
N LYS A 503 -19.38 -9.64 -7.56
CA LYS A 503 -18.88 -9.38 -6.22
C LYS A 503 -17.37 -9.59 -6.15
N TYR A 504 -16.89 -10.78 -6.53
CA TYR A 504 -15.47 -11.12 -6.58
C TYR A 504 -14.63 -10.16 -7.42
N MET A 505 -15.17 -9.74 -8.57
CA MET A 505 -14.52 -8.78 -9.47
C MET A 505 -14.38 -7.40 -8.84
N LEU A 506 -15.44 -6.93 -8.16
CA LEU A 506 -15.44 -5.66 -7.47
C LEU A 506 -14.42 -5.64 -6.32
N PHE A 507 -14.43 -6.64 -5.44
CA PHE A 507 -13.60 -6.58 -4.24
C PHE A 507 -12.14 -7.03 -4.44
N MET A 508 -11.88 -8.01 -5.33
CA MET A 508 -10.51 -8.49 -5.59
C MET A 508 -9.77 -7.67 -6.65
N TYR A 509 -10.49 -7.12 -7.64
CA TYR A 509 -9.89 -6.50 -8.82
C TYR A 509 -10.30 -5.05 -9.06
N GLU A 510 -11.20 -4.49 -8.23
CA GLU A 510 -11.75 -3.12 -8.40
C GLU A 510 -12.33 -2.90 -9.81
N SER A 511 -13.03 -3.92 -10.33
CA SER A 511 -13.59 -3.96 -11.68
C SER A 511 -15.09 -4.21 -11.62
N GLU A 512 -15.87 -3.37 -12.28
CA GLU A 512 -17.33 -3.43 -12.31
C GLU A 512 -17.80 -3.98 -13.66
N PHE A 513 -18.79 -4.87 -13.64
CA PHE A 513 -19.53 -5.25 -14.84
C PHE A 513 -20.61 -4.22 -15.14
N LYS A 514 -20.71 -3.82 -16.41
CA LYS A 514 -21.76 -2.94 -16.90
C LYS A 514 -22.75 -3.71 -17.76
N ARG A 515 -24.03 -3.36 -17.66
CA ARG A 515 -25.04 -3.98 -18.52
C ARG A 515 -24.87 -3.46 -19.94
N ILE A 516 -25.17 -4.28 -20.94
CA ILE A 516 -24.93 -3.96 -22.36
C ILE A 516 -25.54 -2.63 -22.81
N ASP A 517 -26.73 -2.29 -22.30
CA ASP A 517 -27.49 -1.08 -22.60
C ASP A 517 -27.00 0.19 -21.87
N GLU A 518 -26.13 0.04 -20.87
CA GLU A 518 -25.49 1.17 -20.17
C GLU A 518 -24.25 1.70 -20.92
N ILE A 519 -23.87 1.07 -22.04
CA ILE A 519 -22.59 1.31 -22.72
C ILE A 519 -22.83 1.79 -24.15
N ASN A 520 -22.15 2.87 -24.53
CA ASN A 520 -22.00 3.24 -25.93
C ASN A 520 -20.97 2.32 -26.62
N LEU A 521 -21.46 1.26 -27.27
CA LEU A 521 -20.61 0.26 -27.94
C LEU A 521 -19.83 0.85 -29.12
N GLU A 522 -20.41 1.79 -29.87
CA GLU A 522 -19.74 2.42 -31.02
C GLU A 522 -18.49 3.19 -30.58
N GLU A 523 -18.61 3.99 -29.50
CA GLU A 523 -17.48 4.74 -28.94
C GLU A 523 -16.40 3.79 -28.38
N LEU A 524 -16.82 2.69 -27.75
CA LEU A 524 -15.90 1.67 -27.24
C LEU A 524 -15.11 1.01 -28.37
N ILE A 525 -15.81 0.55 -29.42
CA ILE A 525 -15.21 -0.10 -30.59
C ILE A 525 -14.22 0.85 -31.26
N LYS A 526 -14.62 2.12 -31.47
CA LYS A 526 -13.76 3.15 -32.05
C LYS A 526 -12.45 3.31 -31.28
N LYS A 527 -12.51 3.40 -29.94
CA LYS A 527 -11.31 3.51 -29.08
C LYS A 527 -10.42 2.25 -29.17
N ILE A 528 -11.02 1.06 -29.19
CA ILE A 528 -10.28 -0.19 -29.36
C ILE A 528 -9.54 -0.19 -30.69
N ASP A 529 -10.20 0.24 -31.78
CA ASP A 529 -9.64 0.26 -33.13
C ASP A 529 -8.53 1.28 -33.29
N GLU A 530 -8.71 2.49 -32.78
CA GLU A 530 -7.67 3.51 -32.72
C GLU A 530 -6.41 2.97 -32.03
N ASP A 531 -6.55 2.23 -30.94
CA ASP A 531 -5.40 1.63 -30.25
C ASP A 531 -4.71 0.53 -31.07
N ARG A 532 -5.48 -0.31 -31.79
CA ARG A 532 -4.89 -1.33 -32.68
C ARG A 532 -4.19 -0.72 -33.88
N GLU A 533 -4.77 0.32 -34.46
CA GLU A 533 -4.17 1.06 -35.57
C GLU A 533 -2.89 1.78 -35.15
N LYS A 534 -2.87 2.44 -33.98
CA LYS A 534 -1.66 3.06 -33.41
C LYS A 534 -0.51 2.06 -33.34
N ILE A 535 -0.75 0.83 -32.88
CA ILE A 535 0.26 -0.22 -32.80
C ILE A 535 0.73 -0.63 -34.20
N LYS A 536 -0.20 -0.92 -35.12
CA LYS A 536 0.14 -1.36 -36.49
C LYS A 536 0.95 -0.31 -37.24
N VAL A 537 0.48 0.93 -37.26
CA VAL A 537 1.11 2.06 -37.95
C VAL A 537 2.43 2.44 -37.28
N GLY A 538 2.46 2.48 -35.95
CA GLY A 538 3.66 2.82 -35.20
C GLY A 538 4.80 1.82 -35.39
N ARG A 539 4.49 0.52 -35.32
CA ARG A 539 5.47 -0.54 -35.62
C ARG A 539 5.95 -0.49 -37.07
N ALA A 540 5.07 -0.22 -38.03
CA ALA A 540 5.44 -0.07 -39.44
C ALA A 540 6.36 1.14 -39.70
N LYS A 541 6.17 2.24 -38.97
CA LYS A 541 7.00 3.46 -39.07
C LYS A 541 8.34 3.35 -38.32
N GLY A 542 8.55 2.32 -37.51
CA GLY A 542 9.78 2.11 -36.73
C GLY A 542 10.05 3.17 -35.64
N LYS A 543 9.08 4.05 -35.34
CA LYS A 543 9.18 5.07 -34.29
C LYS A 543 8.39 4.64 -33.07
N VAL A 544 9.10 4.26 -32.01
CA VAL A 544 8.51 4.01 -30.69
C VAL A 544 8.42 5.34 -29.96
N PRO A 545 7.23 5.78 -29.52
CA PRO A 545 7.08 7.03 -28.80
C PRO A 545 7.62 6.89 -27.37
N ASP A 546 8.24 7.95 -26.85
CA ASP A 546 8.76 7.98 -25.48
C ASP A 546 7.66 8.27 -24.45
N LEU A 547 6.68 7.37 -24.39
CA LEU A 547 5.52 7.49 -23.51
C LEU A 547 5.84 7.02 -22.08
N LEU A 548 6.69 6.00 -21.93
CA LEU A 548 6.94 5.35 -20.65
C LEU A 548 7.94 6.14 -19.79
N LYS A 549 7.43 7.04 -18.95
CA LYS A 549 8.27 7.85 -18.03
C LYS A 549 8.58 7.11 -16.74
N SER A 550 9.82 7.23 -16.27
CA SER A 550 10.27 6.65 -15.00
C SER A 550 10.03 7.63 -13.85
N VAL A 551 9.32 7.20 -12.81
CA VAL A 551 8.93 8.06 -11.70
C VAL A 551 9.18 7.37 -10.36
N LEU A 552 9.87 8.06 -9.46
CA LEU A 552 10.03 7.64 -8.07
C LEU A 552 8.83 8.10 -7.25
N MET A 553 8.05 7.19 -6.70
CA MET A 553 7.01 7.49 -5.71
C MET A 553 7.53 7.23 -4.30
N VAL A 554 7.64 8.28 -3.48
CA VAL A 554 8.03 8.17 -2.08
C VAL A 554 6.80 8.25 -1.20
N VAL A 555 6.56 7.20 -0.42
CA VAL A 555 5.50 7.15 0.60
C VAL A 555 6.12 7.13 2.00
N GLU A 556 5.29 7.27 3.03
CA GLU A 556 5.80 7.34 4.40
C GLU A 556 6.26 5.98 4.93
N SER A 557 5.46 4.91 4.76
CA SER A 557 5.72 3.61 5.38
C SER A 557 6.02 2.47 4.39
N PRO A 558 6.85 1.47 4.77
CA PRO A 558 7.16 0.33 3.92
C PRO A 558 5.94 -0.53 3.55
N ASN A 559 4.95 -0.63 4.45
CA ASN A 559 3.71 -1.35 4.17
C ASN A 559 2.93 -0.68 3.06
N LYS A 560 2.75 0.65 3.12
CA LYS A 560 2.12 1.45 2.06
C LYS A 560 2.81 1.23 0.71
N ALA A 561 4.14 1.26 0.67
CA ALA A 561 4.91 1.02 -0.55
C ALA A 561 4.63 -0.37 -1.15
N ARG A 562 4.63 -1.42 -0.31
CA ARG A 562 4.35 -2.80 -0.72
C ARG A 562 2.91 -2.97 -1.20
N THR A 563 1.93 -2.40 -0.49
CA THR A 563 0.51 -2.48 -0.83
C THR A 563 0.25 -1.84 -2.20
N ILE A 564 0.73 -0.61 -2.41
CA ILE A 564 0.61 0.11 -3.67
C ILE A 564 1.21 -0.70 -4.82
N ALA A 565 2.41 -1.24 -4.64
CA ALA A 565 3.07 -2.04 -5.67
C ALA A 565 2.27 -3.30 -6.03
N ASN A 566 1.67 -3.98 -5.04
CA ASN A 566 0.91 -5.20 -5.26
C ASN A 566 -0.43 -5.00 -6.00
N PHE A 567 -0.97 -3.77 -6.05
CA PHE A 567 -2.18 -3.47 -6.82
C PHE A 567 -2.00 -3.65 -8.34
N PHE A 568 -0.77 -3.48 -8.84
CA PHE A 568 -0.47 -3.47 -10.28
C PHE A 568 0.20 -4.76 -10.78
N GLY A 569 0.35 -5.77 -9.93
CA GLY A 569 1.03 -7.02 -10.29
C GLY A 569 1.93 -7.51 -9.15
N LYS A 570 2.78 -8.51 -9.44
CA LYS A 570 3.87 -8.85 -8.52
C LYS A 570 5.08 -7.98 -8.90
N PRO A 571 5.45 -6.98 -8.08
CA PRO A 571 6.51 -6.03 -8.42
C PRO A 571 7.86 -6.72 -8.59
N SER A 572 8.76 -6.12 -9.37
CA SER A 572 10.19 -6.41 -9.20
C SER A 572 10.65 -5.69 -7.95
N VAL A 573 11.55 -6.33 -7.20
CA VAL A 573 12.06 -5.77 -5.95
C VAL A 573 13.55 -5.57 -6.11
N ARG A 574 14.02 -4.34 -5.91
CA ARG A 574 15.45 -4.07 -5.66
C ARG A 574 15.67 -3.91 -4.17
N LYS A 575 16.85 -4.31 -3.71
CA LYS A 575 17.26 -4.17 -2.32
C LYS A 575 18.39 -3.15 -2.23
N ILE A 576 18.12 -1.98 -1.67
CA ILE A 576 19.14 -0.92 -1.52
C ILE A 576 19.33 -0.68 -0.03
N ASN A 577 20.56 -0.85 0.48
CA ASN A 577 20.89 -0.73 1.92
C ASN A 577 19.87 -1.42 2.84
N ASN A 578 19.52 -2.68 2.52
CA ASN A 578 18.54 -3.49 3.27
C ASN A 578 17.05 -3.07 3.17
N ARG A 579 16.71 -2.03 2.41
CA ARG A 579 15.33 -1.63 2.09
C ARG A 579 14.85 -2.22 0.78
N ASN A 580 13.58 -2.59 0.73
CA ASN A 580 12.93 -3.02 -0.50
C ASN A 580 12.43 -1.80 -1.26
N VAL A 581 12.77 -1.74 -2.53
CA VAL A 581 12.29 -0.76 -3.52
C VAL A 581 11.48 -1.54 -4.54
N TYR A 582 10.24 -1.16 -4.76
CA TYR A 582 9.30 -1.89 -5.61
C TYR A 582 9.18 -1.23 -6.98
N GLU A 583 9.16 -2.01 -8.05
CA GLU A 583 9.04 -1.49 -9.42
C GLU A 583 7.84 -2.12 -10.13
N VAL A 584 6.95 -1.26 -10.63
CA VAL A 584 5.72 -1.63 -11.35
C VAL A 584 5.49 -0.71 -12.54
N CYS A 585 4.80 -1.22 -13.57
CA CYS A 585 4.33 -0.39 -14.67
C CYS A 585 2.85 -0.06 -14.46
N ILE A 586 2.44 1.17 -14.75
CA ILE A 586 1.07 1.65 -14.65
C ILE A 586 0.79 2.49 -15.89
N GLY A 587 0.13 1.90 -16.89
CA GLY A 587 -0.04 2.55 -18.18
C GLY A 587 1.32 3.01 -18.74
N ASP A 588 1.42 4.30 -19.02
CA ASP A 588 2.60 5.02 -19.51
C ASP A 588 3.61 5.45 -18.41
N LEU A 589 3.49 4.96 -17.17
CA LEU A 589 4.49 5.20 -16.13
C LEU A 589 5.18 3.91 -15.67
N ASN A 590 6.49 4.00 -15.45
CA ASN A 590 7.24 3.04 -14.66
C ASN A 590 7.42 3.63 -13.25
N LEU A 591 6.65 3.13 -12.28
CA LEU A 591 6.73 3.59 -10.90
C LEU A 591 7.75 2.78 -10.11
N ILE A 592 8.68 3.50 -9.49
CA ILE A 592 9.63 3.01 -8.50
C ILE A 592 9.13 3.49 -7.14
N ILE A 593 8.65 2.59 -6.29
CA ILE A 593 8.00 2.93 -5.03
C ILE A 593 8.93 2.58 -3.87
N THR A 594 9.23 3.57 -3.03
CA THR A 594 10.01 3.39 -1.80
C THR A 594 9.35 4.12 -0.63
N ALA A 595 9.82 3.86 0.59
CA ALA A 595 9.32 4.49 1.80
C ALA A 595 10.39 5.36 2.48
N SER A 596 9.98 6.48 3.06
CA SER A 596 10.83 7.31 3.92
C SER A 596 11.10 6.66 5.28
N GLY A 597 10.19 5.80 5.73
CA GLY A 597 10.23 5.17 7.06
C GLY A 597 9.65 6.06 8.18
N GLY A 598 8.75 7.00 7.85
CA GLY A 598 8.26 8.05 8.74
C GLY A 598 9.08 9.33 8.64
N HIS A 599 9.15 10.08 9.74
CA HIS A 599 10.09 11.19 9.89
C HIS A 599 11.53 10.72 9.67
N VAL A 600 12.27 11.53 8.91
CA VAL A 600 13.68 11.26 8.61
C VAL A 600 14.60 12.16 9.43
N PHE A 601 14.12 13.35 9.76
CA PHE A 601 14.85 14.35 10.53
C PHE A 601 14.09 14.78 11.78
N ASP A 602 14.83 15.17 12.81
CA ASP A 602 14.29 15.80 14.02
C ASP A 602 15.27 16.86 14.55
N LEU A 603 14.78 17.75 15.41
CA LEU A 603 15.58 18.83 15.99
C LEU A 603 16.69 18.25 16.87
N VAL A 604 17.92 18.74 16.70
CA VAL A 604 19.01 18.51 17.66
C VAL A 604 18.63 19.05 19.04
N THR A 605 19.19 18.51 20.13
CA THR A 605 18.79 18.96 21.48
C THR A 605 19.79 19.93 22.12
N LYS A 606 21.07 19.89 21.71
CA LYS A 606 22.17 20.57 22.41
C LYS A 606 22.70 21.85 21.74
N GLU A 607 22.20 22.21 20.57
CA GLU A 607 22.69 23.37 19.81
C GLU A 607 21.66 24.49 19.72
N GLY A 608 22.13 25.74 19.69
CA GLY A 608 21.26 26.90 19.77
C GLY A 608 20.38 26.87 21.02
N PHE A 609 19.20 27.48 20.93
CA PHE A 609 18.17 27.40 21.97
C PHE A 609 17.35 26.12 21.76
N TYR A 610 17.79 25.03 22.40
CA TYR A 610 17.18 23.70 22.36
C TYR A 610 16.94 23.12 20.95
N GLY A 611 17.81 23.44 20.00
CA GLY A 611 17.75 22.99 18.60
C GLY A 611 17.47 24.08 17.58
N VAL A 612 17.30 25.34 18.02
CA VAL A 612 16.97 26.47 17.14
C VAL A 612 18.07 27.52 17.23
N LYS A 613 18.65 27.87 16.07
CA LYS A 613 19.60 28.97 15.95
C LYS A 613 18.83 30.29 15.80
N ILE A 614 19.21 31.31 16.55
CA ILE A 614 18.55 32.62 16.55
C ILE A 614 19.55 33.66 16.03
N GLU A 615 19.31 34.21 14.85
CA GLU A 615 20.16 35.21 14.19
C GLU A 615 19.30 36.23 13.45
N ASP A 616 19.59 37.54 13.56
CA ASP A 616 18.91 38.60 12.81
C ASP A 616 17.37 38.53 12.81
N ASN A 617 16.76 38.24 13.98
CA ASN A 617 15.31 37.99 14.16
C ASN A 617 14.74 36.77 13.40
N LEU A 618 15.59 35.86 12.91
CA LEU A 618 15.20 34.59 12.33
C LEU A 618 15.35 33.45 13.34
N TYR A 619 14.41 32.51 13.29
CA TYR A 619 14.43 31.26 14.05
C TYR A 619 14.71 30.11 13.08
N ILE A 620 15.97 29.67 13.05
CA ILE A 620 16.45 28.67 12.09
C ILE A 620 16.57 27.32 12.81
N PRO A 621 15.64 26.37 12.60
CA PRO A 621 15.73 25.05 13.21
C PRO A 621 16.90 24.24 12.64
N ILE A 622 17.61 23.55 13.54
CA ILE A 622 18.73 22.67 13.22
C ILE A 622 18.26 21.22 13.31
N TYR A 623 18.17 20.58 12.14
CA TYR A 623 17.75 19.21 11.97
C TYR A 623 18.94 18.27 11.77
N THR A 624 18.79 17.04 12.26
CA THR A 624 19.71 15.92 12.02
C THR A 624 18.92 14.66 11.74
N SER A 625 19.57 13.65 11.15
CA SER A 625 18.89 12.38 10.90
C SER A 625 18.48 11.71 12.21
N ILE A 626 17.29 11.10 12.20
CA ILE A 626 16.80 10.31 13.33
C ILE A 626 17.59 9.00 13.40
N LYS A 627 18.23 8.75 14.54
CA LYS A 627 18.95 7.53 14.83
C LYS A 627 18.15 6.72 15.86
N LYS A 628 17.99 5.42 15.65
CA LYS A 628 17.25 4.54 16.58
C LYS A 628 18.12 3.41 17.08
N VAL A 629 18.21 3.23 18.39
CA VAL A 629 18.91 2.10 19.04
C VAL A 629 17.95 1.33 19.91
N ASN A 630 17.75 0.05 19.62
CA ASN A 630 16.84 -0.83 20.37
C ASN A 630 15.40 -0.27 20.54
N GLY A 631 14.97 0.60 19.62
CA GLY A 631 13.65 1.25 19.61
C GLY A 631 13.65 2.68 20.16
N GLU A 632 14.68 3.10 20.87
CA GLU A 632 14.83 4.46 21.39
C GLU A 632 15.41 5.42 20.34
N GLN A 633 14.91 6.65 20.29
CA GLN A 633 15.28 7.66 19.29
C GLN A 633 16.32 8.65 19.84
N PHE A 634 17.34 8.93 19.04
CA PHE A 634 18.43 9.84 19.31
C PHE A 634 18.63 10.81 18.14
N THR A 635 18.96 12.05 18.46
CA THR A 635 19.40 13.07 17.48
C THR A 635 20.83 13.53 17.74
N ASP A 636 21.31 13.43 18.99
CA ASP A 636 22.67 13.81 19.36
C ASP A 636 23.65 12.63 19.32
N GLN A 637 24.69 12.77 18.48
CA GLN A 637 25.68 11.72 18.22
C GLN A 637 26.43 11.26 19.48
N LYS A 638 26.75 12.17 20.40
CA LYS A 638 27.46 11.84 21.65
C LYS A 638 26.62 10.97 22.58
N ASP A 639 25.32 11.23 22.68
CA ASP A 639 24.41 10.46 23.54
C ASP A 639 24.23 9.05 23.00
N LEU A 640 24.17 8.94 21.68
CA LEU A 640 24.16 7.67 20.98
C LEU A 640 25.43 6.85 21.26
N GLU A 641 26.60 7.46 21.10
CA GLU A 641 27.89 6.80 21.34
C GLU A 641 28.04 6.33 22.79
N GLU A 642 27.60 7.14 23.75
CA GLU A 642 27.61 6.78 25.17
C GLU A 642 26.66 5.60 25.47
N LEU A 643 25.43 5.62 24.94
CA LEU A 643 24.50 4.50 25.10
C LEU A 643 25.06 3.22 24.49
N ILE A 644 25.59 3.28 23.26
CA ILE A 644 26.18 2.12 22.59
C ILE A 644 27.32 1.55 23.44
N ARG A 645 28.19 2.42 23.99
CA ARG A 645 29.26 2.00 24.90
C ARG A 645 28.70 1.27 26.13
N GLN A 646 27.70 1.85 26.80
CA GLN A 646 27.07 1.25 27.98
C GLN A 646 26.39 -0.10 27.67
N LEU A 647 25.69 -0.22 26.54
CA LEU A 647 25.06 -1.48 26.12
C LEU A 647 26.10 -2.55 25.79
N MET A 648 27.19 -2.16 25.12
CA MET A 648 28.31 -3.07 24.84
C MET A 648 29.01 -3.54 26.12
N GLU A 649 29.23 -2.65 27.09
CA GLU A 649 29.77 -2.98 28.42
C GLU A 649 28.88 -3.98 29.18
N LYS A 650 27.55 -3.92 29.01
CA LYS A 650 26.58 -4.85 29.59
C LYS A 650 26.42 -6.16 28.80
N GLY A 651 27.10 -6.31 27.65
CA GLY A 651 26.95 -7.46 26.76
C GLY A 651 25.58 -7.50 26.06
N GLU A 652 24.85 -6.40 26.03
CA GLU A 652 23.55 -6.29 25.36
C GLU A 652 23.71 -6.10 23.85
N LYS A 653 22.75 -6.64 23.09
CA LYS A 653 22.76 -6.50 21.63
C LYS A 653 22.37 -5.07 21.24
N VAL A 654 23.20 -4.44 20.42
CA VAL A 654 22.94 -3.10 19.87
C VAL A 654 22.37 -3.24 18.46
N ASN A 655 21.12 -2.81 18.25
CA ASN A 655 20.54 -2.65 16.93
C ASN A 655 20.36 -1.17 16.62
N ALA A 656 21.28 -0.60 15.83
CA ALA A 656 21.27 0.80 15.44
C ALA A 656 20.76 0.97 14.00
N MET A 657 19.88 1.95 13.79
CA MET A 657 19.38 2.35 12.49
C MET A 657 19.51 3.87 12.33
N ASP A 658 19.94 4.33 11.16
CA ASP A 658 19.99 5.76 10.84
C ASP A 658 19.03 6.06 9.68
N ALA A 659 18.10 6.99 9.90
CA ALA A 659 17.16 7.42 8.87
C ALA A 659 17.85 8.14 7.69
N LYS A 660 19.09 8.60 7.86
CA LYS A 660 19.96 9.10 6.77
C LYS A 660 20.05 8.11 5.62
N GLU A 661 20.13 6.81 5.91
CA GLU A 661 20.19 5.77 4.88
C GLU A 661 18.97 5.83 3.92
N ASN A 662 17.79 6.16 4.44
CA ASN A 662 16.58 6.28 3.62
C ASN A 662 16.67 7.48 2.67
N VAL A 663 17.26 8.61 3.10
CA VAL A 663 17.48 9.78 2.24
C VAL A 663 18.47 9.44 1.14
N GLU A 664 19.55 8.73 1.46
CA GLU A 664 20.56 8.32 0.49
C GLU A 664 19.99 7.37 -0.56
N ILE A 665 19.15 6.41 -0.16
CA ILE A 665 18.40 5.54 -1.10
C ILE A 665 17.53 6.40 -2.03
N ILE A 666 16.78 7.35 -1.48
CA ILE A 666 15.90 8.24 -2.26
C ILE A 666 16.74 9.06 -3.24
N ARG A 667 17.89 9.61 -2.83
CA ARG A 667 18.82 10.37 -3.68
C ARG A 667 19.41 9.51 -4.80
N GLU A 668 19.79 8.26 -4.50
CA GLU A 668 20.31 7.31 -5.50
C GLU A 668 19.27 7.04 -6.59
N ILE A 669 18.02 6.79 -6.21
CA ILE A 669 16.91 6.53 -7.14
C ILE A 669 16.49 7.80 -7.88
N ALA A 670 16.44 8.95 -7.19
CA ALA A 670 16.12 10.26 -7.77
C ALA A 670 17.02 10.58 -8.98
N ASP A 671 18.29 10.22 -8.89
CA ASP A 671 19.25 10.39 -9.99
C ASP A 671 18.99 9.45 -11.18
N GLU A 672 18.33 8.31 -10.97
CA GLU A 672 17.99 7.35 -12.02
C GLU A 672 16.78 7.79 -12.85
N VAL A 673 15.75 8.34 -12.19
CA VAL A 673 14.40 8.55 -12.75
C VAL A 673 14.20 9.92 -13.42
N ASP A 674 13.09 10.09 -14.16
CA ASP A 674 12.72 11.35 -14.81
C ASP A 674 12.05 12.33 -13.83
N ALA A 675 11.25 11.83 -12.89
CA ALA A 675 10.51 12.64 -11.92
C ALA A 675 10.32 11.94 -10.56
N ILE A 676 9.92 12.71 -9.55
CA ILE A 676 9.64 12.25 -8.19
C ILE A 676 8.22 12.66 -7.80
N PHE A 677 7.44 11.72 -7.30
CA PHE A 677 6.15 11.92 -6.65
C PHE A 677 6.30 11.76 -5.14
N ILE A 678 5.99 12.82 -4.40
CA ILE A 678 5.87 12.81 -2.94
C ILE A 678 4.43 12.44 -2.58
N ALA A 679 4.25 11.23 -2.07
CA ALA A 679 2.96 10.60 -1.79
C ALA A 679 2.80 10.28 -0.29
N THR A 680 3.27 11.20 0.56
CA THR A 680 3.04 11.20 2.00
C THR A 680 1.57 11.49 2.32
N ASP A 681 1.17 11.21 3.55
CA ASP A 681 -0.21 11.44 4.02
C ASP A 681 -0.57 12.94 3.91
N ILE A 682 -1.86 13.26 3.75
CA ILE A 682 -2.33 14.63 3.45
C ILE A 682 -2.57 15.43 4.75
N ASP A 683 -1.78 15.16 5.79
CA ASP A 683 -1.79 15.87 7.05
C ASP A 683 -0.53 16.74 7.20
N THR A 684 -0.44 17.53 8.27
CA THR A 684 0.70 18.44 8.49
C THR A 684 2.01 17.71 8.77
N GLU A 685 1.94 16.53 9.40
CA GLU A 685 3.08 15.64 9.62
C GLU A 685 3.61 15.10 8.27
N GLY A 686 2.73 14.53 7.45
CA GLY A 686 3.03 14.04 6.12
C GLY A 686 3.55 15.14 5.18
N GLU A 687 3.07 16.37 5.32
CA GLU A 687 3.56 17.51 4.55
C GLU A 687 4.99 17.90 4.93
N LYS A 688 5.33 17.89 6.24
CA LYS A 688 6.72 18.09 6.69
C LYS A 688 7.66 17.02 6.17
N ILE A 689 7.26 15.74 6.30
CA ILE A 689 8.04 14.60 5.81
C ILE A 689 8.27 14.73 4.30
N GLY A 690 7.20 15.04 3.56
CA GLY A 690 7.24 15.23 2.11
C GLY A 690 8.17 16.37 1.71
N TYR A 691 8.11 17.49 2.41
CA TYR A 691 8.97 18.65 2.20
C TYR A 691 10.45 18.33 2.44
N ASP A 692 10.77 17.67 3.56
CA ASP A 692 12.14 17.26 3.89
C ASP A 692 12.76 16.37 2.83
N ILE A 693 11.97 15.41 2.32
CA ILE A 693 12.41 14.50 1.26
C ILE A 693 12.60 15.27 -0.05
N ALA A 694 11.64 16.12 -0.41
CA ALA A 694 11.68 16.89 -1.65
C ALA A 694 12.95 17.75 -1.74
N ILE A 695 13.23 18.56 -0.72
CA ILE A 695 14.41 19.44 -0.74
C ILE A 695 15.72 18.64 -0.71
N ASN A 696 15.76 17.48 -0.04
CA ASN A 696 16.95 16.65 0.01
C ASN A 696 17.17 15.83 -1.28
N ALA A 697 16.13 15.61 -2.08
CA ALA A 697 16.21 14.99 -3.40
C ALA A 697 16.51 15.99 -4.54
N LEU A 698 16.21 17.28 -4.31
CA LEU A 698 16.41 18.39 -5.24
C LEU A 698 17.80 18.46 -5.92
N PRO A 699 18.93 18.18 -5.22
CA PRO A 699 20.26 18.14 -5.86
C PRO A 699 20.37 17.13 -7.01
N PHE A 700 19.55 16.08 -7.00
CA PHE A 700 19.64 14.95 -7.93
C PHE A 700 18.54 15.00 -9.00
N ASN A 701 17.36 15.51 -8.67
CA ASN A 701 16.26 15.68 -9.61
C ASN A 701 15.39 16.89 -9.25
N LYS A 702 15.15 17.77 -10.22
CA LYS A 702 14.34 18.99 -10.04
C LYS A 702 12.85 18.78 -10.29
N ASN A 703 12.47 17.68 -10.93
CA ASN A 703 11.08 17.37 -11.28
C ASN A 703 10.39 16.67 -10.11
N ILE A 704 10.05 17.42 -9.07
CA ILE A 704 9.41 16.90 -7.85
C ILE A 704 7.97 17.42 -7.78
N TYR A 705 7.03 16.51 -7.53
CA TYR A 705 5.60 16.80 -7.51
C TYR A 705 4.94 16.17 -6.29
N ARG A 706 3.95 16.86 -5.71
CA ARG A 706 3.12 16.31 -4.64
C ARG A 706 1.94 15.55 -5.24
N VAL A 707 1.66 14.35 -4.74
CA VAL A 707 0.52 13.52 -5.15
C VAL A 707 -0.22 13.06 -3.89
N GLY A 708 -1.50 13.38 -3.75
CA GLY A 708 -2.31 13.06 -2.57
C GLY A 708 -3.42 12.06 -2.87
N PHE A 709 -3.68 11.14 -1.94
CA PHE A 709 -4.86 10.28 -1.93
C PHE A 709 -5.31 9.99 -0.49
N ASN A 710 -6.63 9.96 -0.26
CA ASN A 710 -7.23 9.74 1.07
C ASN A 710 -7.38 8.26 1.46
N GLU A 711 -7.20 7.36 0.49
CA GLU A 711 -7.26 5.90 0.68
C GLU A 711 -6.20 5.22 -0.20
N ILE A 712 -5.70 4.09 0.25
CA ILE A 712 -4.72 3.29 -0.49
C ILE A 712 -5.50 2.24 -1.31
N THR A 713 -6.05 2.66 -2.45
CA THR A 713 -6.76 1.79 -3.40
C THR A 713 -6.18 1.97 -4.80
N LYS A 714 -6.32 0.94 -5.67
CA LYS A 714 -5.82 1.04 -7.06
C LYS A 714 -6.49 2.22 -7.77
N ARG A 715 -7.80 2.39 -7.59
CA ARG A 715 -8.59 3.51 -8.11
C ARG A 715 -8.07 4.87 -7.65
N ALA A 716 -7.81 5.06 -6.35
CA ALA A 716 -7.33 6.35 -5.83
C ALA A 716 -5.95 6.73 -6.37
N ILE A 717 -5.04 5.76 -6.47
CA ILE A 717 -3.68 5.98 -6.99
C ILE A 717 -3.72 6.33 -8.49
N LEU A 718 -4.52 5.62 -9.27
CA LEU A 718 -4.70 5.92 -10.70
C LEU A 718 -5.28 7.33 -10.90
N LYS A 719 -6.31 7.70 -10.12
CA LYS A 719 -6.91 9.03 -10.15
C LYS A 719 -5.90 10.12 -9.79
N ALA A 720 -5.09 9.92 -8.75
CA ALA A 720 -4.08 10.89 -8.33
C ALA A 720 -2.99 11.09 -9.40
N VAL A 721 -2.56 10.00 -10.07
CA VAL A 721 -1.63 10.05 -11.19
C VAL A 721 -2.27 10.72 -12.43
N GLU A 722 -3.54 10.47 -12.71
CA GLU A 722 -4.24 11.05 -13.86
C GLU A 722 -4.49 12.55 -13.68
N SER A 723 -4.89 13.00 -12.49
CA SER A 723 -5.02 14.42 -12.14
C SER A 723 -3.71 15.17 -12.42
N PHE A 724 -2.58 14.63 -11.99
CA PHE A 724 -1.27 15.20 -12.30
C PHE A 724 -1.05 15.38 -13.81
N LYS A 725 -1.41 14.38 -14.63
CA LYS A 725 -1.27 14.46 -16.10
C LYS A 725 -2.18 15.50 -16.74
N LYS A 726 -3.37 15.74 -16.17
CA LYS A 726 -4.32 16.76 -16.64
C LYS A 726 -3.88 18.17 -16.27
N GLY A 727 -2.82 18.32 -15.47
CA GLY A 727 -2.27 19.60 -15.06
C GLY A 727 -2.73 20.05 -13.67
N ASP A 728 -3.51 19.24 -12.94
CA ASP A 728 -3.88 19.51 -11.56
C ASP A 728 -2.65 19.28 -10.67
N LYS A 729 -1.88 20.33 -10.42
CA LYS A 729 -0.67 20.26 -9.60
C LYS A 729 -1.02 20.55 -8.14
N LEU A 730 -1.01 19.50 -7.34
CA LEU A 730 -0.87 19.64 -5.90
C LEU A 730 0.58 20.09 -5.62
N GLU A 731 0.73 21.10 -4.77
CA GLU A 731 2.04 21.60 -4.33
C GLU A 731 2.29 21.23 -2.88
N LEU A 732 3.57 21.24 -2.47
CA LEU A 732 3.92 21.12 -1.07
C LEU A 732 3.58 22.44 -0.37
N ASP A 733 2.72 22.38 0.63
CA ASP A 733 2.20 23.54 1.34
C ASP A 733 3.19 24.01 2.41
N GLU A 734 3.95 25.08 2.12
CA GLU A 734 4.91 25.67 3.05
C GLU A 734 4.24 26.17 4.35
N ASN A 735 2.96 26.55 4.35
CA ASN A 735 2.28 27.02 5.57
C ASN A 735 2.02 25.86 6.54
N LYS A 736 1.59 24.70 6.03
CA LYS A 736 1.49 23.47 6.84
C LYS A 736 2.84 23.05 7.42
N VAL A 737 3.90 23.18 6.62
CA VAL A 737 5.27 22.89 7.07
C VAL A 737 5.69 23.87 8.19
N ARG A 738 5.40 25.17 8.06
CA ARG A 738 5.65 26.18 9.11
C ARG A 738 4.88 25.85 10.38
N GLY A 739 3.58 25.55 10.28
CA GLY A 739 2.76 25.15 11.43
C GLY A 739 3.34 23.94 12.16
N GLN A 740 3.77 22.92 11.41
CA GLN A 740 4.44 21.75 11.98
C GLN A 740 5.76 22.11 12.69
N ILE A 741 6.57 23.01 12.10
CA ILE A 741 7.83 23.47 12.69
C ILE A 741 7.57 24.20 14.02
N VAL A 742 6.62 25.14 14.05
CA VAL A 742 6.30 25.89 15.27
C VAL A 742 5.78 24.94 16.34
N ARG A 743 4.85 24.03 16.02
CA ARG A 743 4.36 23.00 16.96
C ARG A 743 5.51 22.18 17.54
N ARG A 744 6.46 21.74 16.70
CA ARG A 744 7.61 20.95 17.15
C ARG A 744 8.58 21.74 18.04
N ILE A 745 8.84 23.01 17.72
CA ILE A 745 9.70 23.90 18.50
C ILE A 745 9.05 24.23 19.85
N GLU A 746 7.76 24.53 19.86
CA GLU A 746 7.01 24.83 21.08
C GLU A 746 7.03 23.63 22.05
N ASP A 747 6.64 22.44 21.57
CA ASP A 747 6.69 21.20 22.35
C ASP A 747 8.08 20.95 22.93
N ARG A 748 9.12 21.27 22.14
CA ARG A 748 10.52 21.14 22.57
C ARG A 748 10.85 22.12 23.68
N TRP A 749 10.55 23.41 23.50
CA TRP A 749 10.94 24.46 24.44
C TRP A 749 10.17 24.36 25.76
N ILE A 750 8.83 24.30 25.71
CA ILE A 750 8.00 24.15 26.91
C ILE A 750 8.34 22.83 27.61
N GLY A 751 8.36 21.74 26.82
CA GLY A 751 8.59 20.40 27.36
C GLY A 751 9.93 20.26 28.05
N PHE A 752 11.03 20.70 27.42
CA PHE A 752 12.37 20.60 28.02
C PHE A 752 12.50 21.49 29.25
N ARG A 753 12.07 22.75 29.16
CA ARG A 753 12.23 23.71 30.27
C ARG A 753 11.46 23.26 31.51
N LEU A 754 10.21 22.83 31.35
CA LEU A 754 9.40 22.35 32.47
C LEU A 754 9.89 20.99 32.99
N SER A 755 10.38 20.09 32.12
CA SER A 755 10.96 18.82 32.56
C SER A 755 12.21 19.05 33.41
N GLN A 756 13.10 19.98 33.02
CA GLN A 756 14.27 20.36 33.84
C GLN A 756 13.86 20.85 35.23
N LYS A 757 12.82 21.70 35.32
CA LYS A 757 12.28 22.15 36.61
C LYS A 757 11.71 21.00 37.45
N LEU A 758 11.08 20.00 36.82
CA LEU A 758 10.66 18.79 37.53
C LEU A 758 11.87 17.97 38.03
N TRP A 759 12.95 17.89 37.25
CA TRP A 759 14.14 17.16 37.66
C TRP A 759 14.82 17.81 38.88
N GLU A 760 14.90 19.14 38.88
CA GLU A 760 15.42 19.93 40.00
C GLU A 760 14.63 19.69 41.30
N VAL A 761 13.30 19.61 41.20
CA VAL A 761 12.41 19.53 42.39
C VAL A 761 12.19 18.10 42.88
N PHE A 762 12.08 17.13 41.97
CA PHE A 762 11.73 15.75 42.31
C PHE A 762 12.91 14.78 42.25
N ASP A 763 14.10 15.24 41.86
CA ASP A 763 15.34 14.46 41.69
C ASP A 763 15.14 13.22 40.79
N LYS A 764 14.40 13.41 39.69
CA LYS A 764 14.00 12.34 38.76
C LYS A 764 14.10 12.82 37.31
N ASN A 765 15.23 12.52 36.67
CA ASN A 765 15.53 12.93 35.29
C ASN A 765 14.67 12.29 34.19
N TYR A 766 13.81 11.32 34.53
CA TYR A 766 12.87 10.72 33.58
C TYR A 766 11.50 11.40 33.56
N LEU A 767 11.24 12.37 34.45
CA LEU A 767 9.97 13.09 34.47
C LEU A 767 9.83 13.96 33.21
N SER A 768 8.59 14.11 32.73
CA SER A 768 8.32 14.99 31.60
C SER A 768 7.05 15.80 31.84
N ALA A 769 7.13 17.09 31.51
CA ALA A 769 5.98 17.97 31.46
C ALA A 769 5.66 18.32 30.00
N GLY A 770 4.38 18.58 29.73
CA GLY A 770 3.92 19.01 28.43
C GLY A 770 2.58 19.72 28.54
N ARG A 771 2.36 20.70 27.67
CA ARG A 771 1.19 21.58 27.69
C ARG A 771 -0.13 20.80 27.64
N VAL A 772 -0.20 19.76 26.81
CA VAL A 772 -1.40 18.89 26.74
C VAL A 772 -1.39 17.80 27.82
N GLN A 773 -0.22 17.29 28.19
CA GLN A 773 -0.08 16.20 29.16
C GLN A 773 -0.59 16.62 30.55
N THR A 774 -0.31 17.85 30.98
CA THR A 774 -0.63 18.32 32.33
C THR A 774 -2.13 18.53 32.58
N PRO A 775 -2.90 19.21 31.71
CA PRO A 775 -4.36 19.30 31.84
C PRO A 775 -5.04 17.93 31.89
N VAL A 776 -4.63 17.00 31.04
CA VAL A 776 -5.20 15.65 31.00
C VAL A 776 -4.93 14.90 32.32
N LEU A 777 -3.73 15.05 32.89
CA LEU A 777 -3.43 14.53 34.22
C LEU A 777 -4.34 15.16 35.29
N GLY A 778 -4.56 16.48 35.21
CA GLY A 778 -5.48 17.22 36.08
C GLY A 778 -6.89 16.64 36.06
N TRP A 779 -7.47 16.41 34.88
CA TRP A 779 -8.81 15.83 34.74
C TRP A 779 -8.92 14.45 35.38
N ILE A 780 -7.88 13.61 35.25
CA ILE A 780 -7.83 12.28 35.86
C ILE A 780 -7.76 12.40 37.40
N ILE A 781 -7.00 13.37 37.92
CA ILE A 781 -6.88 13.63 39.37
C ILE A 781 -8.21 14.13 39.94
N GLU A 782 -8.83 15.12 39.30
CA GLU A 782 -10.14 15.66 39.69
C GLU A 782 -11.19 14.56 39.70
N ARG A 783 -11.28 13.77 38.61
CA ARG A 783 -12.22 12.65 38.54
C ARG A 783 -11.97 11.60 39.62
N TYR A 784 -10.70 11.32 39.94
CA TYR A 784 -10.34 10.39 41.00
C TYR A 784 -10.76 10.92 42.38
N ASN A 785 -10.59 12.22 42.64
CA ASN A 785 -11.03 12.85 43.89
C ASN A 785 -12.56 12.82 44.02
N GLU A 786 -13.29 13.12 42.96
CA GLU A 786 -14.75 13.00 42.94
C GLU A 786 -15.22 11.54 43.13
N HIS A 787 -14.52 10.57 42.53
CA HIS A 787 -14.84 9.15 42.69
C HIS A 787 -14.70 8.65 44.14
N LYS A 788 -13.80 9.24 44.93
CA LYS A 788 -13.65 8.89 46.35
C LYS A 788 -14.87 9.30 47.19
N ILE A 789 -15.58 10.35 46.76
CA ILE A 789 -16.79 10.81 47.43
C ILE A 789 -17.88 9.76 47.24
N LYS A 790 -18.42 9.24 48.36
CA LYS A 790 -19.50 8.26 48.36
C LYS A 790 -20.83 8.98 48.53
N VAL A 791 -21.74 8.74 47.60
CA VAL A 791 -23.10 9.28 47.64
C VAL A 791 -24.11 8.14 47.84
N PRO A 792 -25.21 8.38 48.57
CA PRO A 792 -26.29 7.41 48.68
C PRO A 792 -26.98 7.25 47.32
N TYR A 793 -27.20 6.00 46.94
CA TYR A 793 -27.77 5.63 45.65
C TYR A 793 -28.86 4.60 45.87
N LEU A 794 -30.07 4.99 45.50
CA LEU A 794 -31.23 4.14 45.53
C LEU A 794 -31.26 3.33 44.24
N SER A 795 -31.32 2.01 44.37
CA SER A 795 -31.59 1.10 43.26
C SER A 795 -32.96 0.46 43.50
N LEU A 796 -33.90 0.67 42.58
CA LEU A 796 -35.21 0.05 42.60
C LEU A 796 -35.34 -0.96 41.46
N LYS A 797 -35.90 -2.12 41.77
CA LYS A 797 -36.50 -3.01 40.78
C LYS A 797 -38.02 -2.88 40.93
N LEU A 798 -38.69 -2.40 39.90
CA LEU A 798 -40.14 -2.32 39.84
C LEU A 798 -40.72 -3.58 39.18
N GLU A 799 -42.05 -3.74 39.24
CA GLU A 799 -42.75 -4.72 38.41
C GLU A 799 -42.44 -4.52 36.91
N ASN A 800 -42.60 -5.59 36.13
CA ASN A 800 -42.23 -5.63 34.72
C ASN A 800 -40.71 -5.46 34.46
N ASP A 801 -39.85 -5.82 35.41
CA ASP A 801 -38.38 -5.77 35.27
C ASP A 801 -37.84 -4.37 34.89
N ILE A 802 -38.52 -3.30 35.33
CA ILE A 802 -38.02 -1.93 35.20
C ILE A 802 -37.01 -1.66 36.31
N TYR A 803 -35.80 -1.25 35.93
CA TYR A 803 -34.72 -0.95 36.86
C TYR A 803 -34.41 0.54 36.85
N ILE A 804 -34.49 1.16 38.02
CA ILE A 804 -34.08 2.55 38.23
C ILE A 804 -32.92 2.58 39.20
N GLY A 805 -31.99 3.50 38.95
CA GLY A 805 -31.06 3.88 39.98
C GLY A 805 -30.69 5.34 39.88
N LYS A 806 -30.73 6.03 41.02
CA LYS A 806 -30.50 7.47 41.14
C LYS A 806 -29.78 7.77 42.44
N ILE A 807 -29.00 8.85 42.45
CA ILE A 807 -28.50 9.43 43.69
C ILE A 807 -29.73 9.92 44.47
N TRP A 808 -29.87 9.45 45.70
CA TRP A 808 -31.06 9.72 46.51
C TRP A 808 -30.63 9.83 47.97
N GLU A 809 -30.80 11.01 48.55
CA GLU A 809 -30.31 11.33 49.89
C GLU A 809 -31.32 10.97 50.99
N ASP A 810 -32.61 10.96 50.65
CA ASP A 810 -33.71 10.71 51.58
C ASP A 810 -33.99 9.20 51.78
N GLU A 811 -34.78 8.85 52.80
CA GLU A 811 -35.30 7.49 52.92
C GLU A 811 -36.43 7.27 51.89
N PHE A 812 -36.41 6.10 51.23
CA PHE A 812 -37.43 5.72 50.26
C PHE A 812 -38.28 4.56 50.83
N ASP A 813 -39.51 4.87 51.25
CA ASP A 813 -40.40 3.92 51.93
C ASP A 813 -41.74 3.66 51.23
N LYS A 814 -41.78 3.83 49.91
CA LYS A 814 -42.97 3.50 49.12
C LYS A 814 -42.91 2.07 48.57
N ASP A 815 -44.04 1.36 48.66
CA ASP A 815 -44.23 0.03 48.07
C ASP A 815 -44.74 0.08 46.62
N GLU A 816 -45.28 1.23 46.20
CA GLU A 816 -45.69 1.53 44.83
C GLU A 816 -45.24 2.94 44.43
N VAL A 817 -44.94 3.14 43.14
CA VAL A 817 -44.59 4.45 42.58
C VAL A 817 -45.59 4.88 41.52
N GLU A 818 -45.91 6.17 41.49
CA GLU A 818 -46.71 6.81 40.44
C GLU A 818 -45.90 7.02 39.17
N VAL A 819 -46.49 6.65 38.04
CA VAL A 819 -45.87 6.78 36.72
C VAL A 819 -46.79 7.51 35.74
N GLU A 820 -46.17 8.28 34.85
CA GLU A 820 -46.79 8.85 33.65
C GLU A 820 -46.10 8.24 32.43
N VAL A 821 -46.87 7.64 31.53
CA VAL A 821 -46.34 6.93 30.36
C VAL A 821 -46.72 7.68 29.08
N LYS A 822 -45.74 7.91 28.22
CA LYS A 822 -45.94 8.44 26.86
C LYS A 822 -45.41 7.44 25.85
N VAL A 823 -46.29 6.95 24.99
CA VAL A 823 -45.95 6.06 23.87
C VAL A 823 -46.12 6.81 22.56
N TYR A 824 -45.10 6.78 21.72
CA TYR A 824 -45.15 7.39 20.39
C TYR A 824 -44.17 6.70 19.44
N GLU A 825 -44.38 6.83 18.13
CA GLU A 825 -43.42 6.34 17.15
C GLU A 825 -42.22 7.28 17.05
N LYS A 826 -41.01 6.73 17.09
CA LYS A 826 -39.77 7.52 17.05
C LYS A 826 -38.82 6.95 16.00
N GLU A 827 -38.40 7.81 15.09
CA GLU A 827 -37.28 7.52 14.20
C GLU A 827 -35.96 7.73 14.95
N ILE A 828 -35.16 6.67 15.01
CA ILE A 828 -33.84 6.70 15.62
C ILE A 828 -32.81 6.81 14.49
N PRO A 829 -32.12 7.97 14.35
CA PRO A 829 -31.06 8.09 13.36
C PRO A 829 -29.86 7.22 13.73
N PRO A 830 -29.12 6.71 12.73
CA PRO A 830 -27.85 6.07 13.00
C PRO A 830 -26.85 7.09 13.53
N LEU A 831 -25.88 6.60 14.28
CA LEU A 831 -24.75 7.41 14.66
C LEU A 831 -23.83 7.68 13.43
N PRO A 832 -23.13 8.84 13.40
CA PRO A 832 -22.23 9.16 12.30
C PRO A 832 -21.09 8.13 12.17
N PRO A 833 -20.45 8.05 10.99
CA PRO A 833 -19.26 7.21 10.81
C PRO A 833 -18.12 7.65 11.75
N PHE A 834 -17.16 6.76 11.96
CA PHE A 834 -16.12 7.01 12.95
C PHE A 834 -15.20 8.17 12.57
N THR A 835 -14.90 8.99 13.56
CA THR A 835 -13.70 9.83 13.65
C THR A 835 -12.66 9.10 14.51
N THR A 836 -11.45 9.64 14.63
CA THR A 836 -10.40 9.03 15.48
C THR A 836 -10.85 8.91 16.93
N ASP A 837 -11.42 9.97 17.50
CA ASP A 837 -11.87 10.00 18.90
C ASP A 837 -12.99 8.98 19.18
N THR A 838 -14.00 8.92 18.31
CA THR A 838 -15.13 7.99 18.49
C THR A 838 -14.74 6.53 18.25
N LEU A 839 -13.78 6.25 17.36
CA LEU A 839 -13.21 4.91 17.19
C LEU A 839 -12.46 4.47 18.45
N LEU A 840 -11.61 5.35 18.98
CA LEU A 840 -10.82 5.07 20.19
C LEU A 840 -11.73 4.83 21.39
N GLU A 841 -12.74 5.69 21.60
CA GLU A 841 -13.72 5.54 22.67
C GLU A 841 -14.44 4.18 22.59
N GLU A 842 -15.01 3.86 21.42
CA GLU A 842 -15.85 2.67 21.31
C GLU A 842 -15.03 1.37 21.29
N ALA A 843 -13.86 1.35 20.64
CA ALA A 843 -13.00 0.17 20.61
C ALA A 843 -12.41 -0.17 21.99
N THR A 844 -11.97 0.84 22.76
CA THR A 844 -11.50 0.63 24.13
C THR A 844 -12.61 0.11 25.01
N LYS A 845 -13.81 0.70 24.95
CA LYS A 845 -14.97 0.28 25.76
C LYS A 845 -15.47 -1.12 25.41
N ARG A 846 -15.50 -1.47 24.12
CA ARG A 846 -16.06 -2.75 23.63
C ARG A 846 -15.08 -3.90 23.72
N PHE A 847 -13.80 -3.66 23.47
CA PHE A 847 -12.79 -4.71 23.33
C PHE A 847 -11.70 -4.69 24.42
N GLY A 848 -11.68 -3.68 25.29
CA GLY A 848 -10.68 -3.55 26.35
C GLY A 848 -9.27 -3.23 25.84
N LEU A 849 -9.15 -2.77 24.58
CA LEU A 849 -7.89 -2.40 23.96
C LEU A 849 -7.44 -1.02 24.43
N SER A 850 -6.12 -0.81 24.55
CA SER A 850 -5.58 0.54 24.74
C SER A 850 -5.75 1.39 23.48
N THR A 851 -5.77 2.71 23.66
CA THR A 851 -5.86 3.68 22.56
C THR A 851 -4.66 3.57 21.61
N ASP A 852 -3.46 3.29 22.13
CA ASP A 852 -2.24 3.03 21.33
C ASP A 852 -2.38 1.79 20.44
N GLU A 853 -2.91 0.68 20.98
CA GLU A 853 -3.17 -0.54 20.21
C GLU A 853 -4.23 -0.31 19.12
N VAL A 854 -5.32 0.41 19.42
CA VAL A 854 -6.37 0.72 18.44
C VAL A 854 -5.82 1.60 17.32
N MET A 855 -5.00 2.61 17.64
CA MET A 855 -4.34 3.45 16.63
C MET A 855 -3.39 2.64 15.74
N SER A 856 -2.57 1.75 16.32
CA SER A 856 -1.68 0.87 15.56
C SER A 856 -2.47 -0.02 14.59
N ILE A 857 -3.56 -0.63 15.07
CA ILE A 857 -4.44 -1.46 14.25
C ILE A 857 -5.07 -0.65 13.11
N ALA A 858 -5.58 0.54 13.41
CA ALA A 858 -6.20 1.41 12.40
C ALA A 858 -5.18 1.87 11.34
N GLN A 859 -3.95 2.14 11.75
CA GLN A 859 -2.84 2.43 10.83
C GLN A 859 -2.53 1.23 9.93
N GLU A 860 -2.40 0.03 10.48
CA GLU A 860 -2.14 -1.19 9.70
C GLU A 860 -3.28 -1.49 8.69
N LEU A 861 -4.54 -1.32 9.10
CA LEU A 861 -5.69 -1.47 8.21
C LEU A 861 -5.69 -0.44 7.07
N PHE A 862 -5.35 0.82 7.36
CA PHE A 862 -5.17 1.85 6.35
C PHE A 862 -4.04 1.51 5.37
N GLU A 863 -2.85 1.15 5.87
CA GLU A 863 -1.66 0.80 5.07
C GLU A 863 -1.88 -0.41 4.15
N LEU A 864 -2.78 -1.32 4.53
CA LEU A 864 -3.22 -2.46 3.72
C LEU A 864 -4.32 -2.11 2.72
N GLY A 865 -4.81 -0.86 2.72
CA GLY A 865 -5.86 -0.40 1.83
C GLY A 865 -7.25 -0.93 2.18
N LEU A 866 -7.49 -1.29 3.46
CA LEU A 866 -8.77 -1.83 3.94
C LEU A 866 -9.69 -0.74 4.51
N THR A 867 -9.12 0.35 5.01
CA THR A 867 -9.86 1.51 5.53
C THR A 867 -9.32 2.82 4.95
N SER A 868 -10.12 3.89 5.05
CA SER A 868 -9.66 5.26 4.82
C SER A 868 -8.68 5.72 5.91
N TYR A 869 -8.12 6.91 5.73
CA TYR A 869 -7.16 7.49 6.67
C TYR A 869 -7.74 7.62 8.09
N HIS A 870 -6.98 7.13 9.07
CA HIS A 870 -7.47 6.89 10.43
C HIS A 870 -7.29 8.08 11.39
N ARG A 871 -6.50 9.11 11.02
CA ARG A 871 -6.29 10.34 11.81
C ARG A 871 -7.17 11.47 11.26
N THR A 872 -8.44 11.44 11.62
CA THR A 872 -9.46 12.35 11.11
C THR A 872 -10.40 12.82 12.21
N SER A 873 -10.70 14.12 12.18
CA SER A 873 -11.73 14.75 13.02
C SER A 873 -13.05 14.95 12.29
N SER A 874 -13.14 14.58 11.00
CA SER A 874 -14.32 14.82 10.16
C SER A 874 -15.17 13.56 10.03
N THR A 875 -16.49 13.75 10.07
CA THR A 875 -17.49 12.71 9.78
C THR A 875 -17.87 12.67 8.30
N ARG A 876 -17.28 13.53 7.46
CA ARG A 876 -17.62 13.63 6.03
C ARG A 876 -17.42 12.30 5.31
N VAL A 877 -18.34 11.97 4.42
CA VAL A 877 -18.32 10.80 3.54
C VAL A 877 -18.24 11.26 2.08
N SER A 878 -17.24 10.76 1.37
CA SER A 878 -17.04 11.04 -0.05
C SER A 878 -18.02 10.26 -0.94
N LEU A 879 -18.14 10.67 -2.20
CA LEU A 879 -18.90 9.92 -3.21
C LEU A 879 -18.40 8.48 -3.38
N ASP A 880 -17.09 8.25 -3.24
CA ASP A 880 -16.51 6.91 -3.28
C ASP A 880 -16.90 6.09 -2.05
N GLY A 881 -16.98 6.71 -0.85
CA GLY A 881 -17.51 6.08 0.36
C GLY A 881 -18.98 5.70 0.24
N MET A 882 -19.81 6.63 -0.22
CA MET A 882 -21.23 6.40 -0.52
C MET A 882 -21.43 5.22 -1.48
N ARG A 883 -20.58 5.14 -2.52
CA ARG A 883 -20.58 4.02 -3.47
C ARG A 883 -20.31 2.70 -2.76
N VAL A 884 -19.33 2.62 -1.84
CA VAL A 884 -19.04 1.40 -1.07
C VAL A 884 -20.26 0.93 -0.27
N ALA A 885 -20.97 1.83 0.42
CA ALA A 885 -22.16 1.44 1.16
C ALA A 885 -23.31 1.00 0.25
N ARG A 886 -23.55 1.72 -0.85
CA ARG A 886 -24.54 1.37 -1.86
C ARG A 886 -24.27 -0.01 -2.46
N GLU A 887 -23.04 -0.28 -2.86
CA GLU A 887 -22.64 -1.56 -3.44
C GLU A 887 -22.81 -2.70 -2.44
N TYR A 888 -22.38 -2.50 -1.19
CA TYR A 888 -22.57 -3.52 -0.16
C TYR A 888 -24.05 -3.84 0.07
N LEU A 889 -24.90 -2.82 0.23
CA LEU A 889 -26.34 -3.02 0.44
C LEU A 889 -27.00 -3.68 -0.77
N LYS A 890 -26.65 -3.26 -1.99
CA LYS A 890 -27.14 -3.87 -3.23
C LYS A 890 -26.74 -5.34 -3.34
N LEU A 891 -25.47 -5.68 -3.10
CA LEU A 891 -24.95 -7.05 -3.17
C LEU A 891 -25.53 -7.99 -2.10
N ASN A 892 -26.17 -7.44 -1.07
CA ASN A 892 -26.81 -8.20 0.01
C ASN A 892 -28.34 -8.07 -0.01
N ASN A 893 -28.94 -7.62 -1.12
CA ASN A 893 -30.39 -7.45 -1.29
C ASN A 893 -31.03 -6.52 -0.24
N MET A 894 -30.34 -5.44 0.12
CA MET A 894 -30.76 -4.45 1.12
C MET A 894 -30.82 -3.03 0.53
N GLU A 895 -31.10 -2.90 -0.78
CA GLU A 895 -31.15 -1.60 -1.46
C GLU A 895 -32.20 -0.66 -0.84
N ASP A 896 -33.34 -1.21 -0.39
CA ASP A 896 -34.39 -0.47 0.30
C ASP A 896 -33.95 0.14 1.64
N TYR A 897 -32.85 -0.34 2.22
CA TYR A 897 -32.29 0.22 3.45
C TYR A 897 -31.39 1.44 3.19
N LEU A 898 -31.04 1.76 1.95
CA LEU A 898 -30.11 2.83 1.64
C LEU A 898 -30.70 4.23 1.90
N LYS A 899 -29.94 5.11 2.55
CA LYS A 899 -30.20 6.56 2.65
C LYS A 899 -29.11 7.40 1.98
N ASN A 900 -27.86 6.94 2.03
CA ASN A 900 -26.70 7.55 1.39
C ASN A 900 -26.42 9.00 1.86
N ARG A 901 -25.94 9.15 3.11
CA ARG A 901 -25.74 10.45 3.78
C ARG A 901 -24.30 10.94 3.63
N GLU A 902 -24.13 12.22 3.29
CA GLU A 902 -22.80 12.84 3.20
C GLU A 902 -22.17 13.03 4.57
N TYR A 903 -22.97 13.43 5.57
CA TYR A 903 -22.51 13.99 6.85
C TYR A 903 -21.60 15.21 6.62
N PHE A 904 -21.99 16.39 7.10
CA PHE A 904 -21.17 17.60 6.92
C PHE A 904 -20.57 18.05 8.25
N MET A 905 -19.24 18.06 8.30
CA MET A 905 -18.44 18.65 9.38
C MET A 905 -17.13 19.15 8.78
N GLU A 906 -16.68 20.35 9.18
CA GLU A 906 -15.43 20.94 8.70
C GLU A 906 -14.24 20.02 8.95
N GLY A 907 -13.37 19.87 7.95
CA GLY A 907 -12.15 19.09 8.02
C GLY A 907 -11.65 18.65 6.64
N ALA A 908 -10.32 18.59 6.47
CA ALA A 908 -9.66 18.26 5.20
C ALA A 908 -9.79 16.78 4.80
N HIS A 909 -10.17 15.90 5.73
CA HIS A 909 -10.19 14.45 5.57
C HIS A 909 -11.61 13.87 5.56
N GLU A 910 -11.71 12.63 5.11
CA GLU A 910 -12.92 11.81 5.21
C GLU A 910 -12.98 11.13 6.59
N CYS A 911 -14.17 10.64 6.98
CA CYS A 911 -14.34 9.73 8.11
C CYS A 911 -13.55 8.42 7.95
N ILE A 912 -13.43 7.66 9.04
CA ILE A 912 -12.87 6.31 9.05
C ILE A 912 -13.94 5.31 8.56
N ARG A 913 -13.70 4.71 7.40
CA ARG A 913 -14.62 3.77 6.74
C ARG A 913 -13.88 2.66 6.00
N PRO A 914 -14.53 1.53 5.66
CA PRO A 914 -13.97 0.58 4.71
C PRO A 914 -13.77 1.19 3.31
N THR A 915 -12.75 0.73 2.60
CA THR A 915 -12.46 1.11 1.20
C THR A 915 -13.19 0.23 0.19
N LYS A 916 -13.65 -0.95 0.63
CA LYS A 916 -14.30 -1.97 -0.21
C LYS A 916 -15.60 -2.44 0.45
N PRO A 917 -16.61 -2.83 -0.34
CA PRO A 917 -17.87 -3.35 0.18
C PRO A 917 -17.71 -4.81 0.66
N MET A 918 -16.83 -5.02 1.63
CA MET A 918 -16.49 -6.36 2.16
C MET A 918 -16.83 -6.45 3.65
N ASP A 919 -17.72 -7.38 4.00
CA ASP A 919 -17.95 -7.73 5.39
C ASP A 919 -16.74 -8.50 6.00
N THR A 920 -16.87 -8.88 7.27
CA THR A 920 -15.81 -9.57 8.00
C THR A 920 -15.44 -10.94 7.42
N GLU A 921 -16.40 -11.68 6.86
CA GLU A 921 -16.13 -13.01 6.30
C GLU A 921 -15.46 -12.90 4.93
N GLU A 922 -15.93 -11.97 4.10
CA GLU A 922 -15.33 -11.62 2.82
C GLU A 922 -13.91 -11.06 2.99
N LEU A 923 -13.68 -10.27 4.03
CA LEU A 923 -12.33 -9.84 4.39
C LEU A 923 -11.44 -11.04 4.68
N ILE A 924 -11.90 -12.04 5.44
CA ILE A 924 -11.08 -13.23 5.76
C ILE A 924 -10.73 -14.00 4.49
N GLU A 925 -11.65 -14.13 3.54
CA GLU A 925 -11.39 -14.75 2.23
C GLU A 925 -10.36 -13.93 1.44
N PHE A 926 -10.53 -12.61 1.37
CA PHE A 926 -9.60 -11.69 0.72
C PHE A 926 -8.18 -11.80 1.32
N LEU A 927 -8.06 -11.86 2.64
CA LEU A 927 -6.78 -12.01 3.33
C LEU A 927 -6.09 -13.33 2.98
N LYS A 928 -6.84 -14.44 2.91
CA LYS A 928 -6.32 -15.76 2.52
C LYS A 928 -5.80 -15.76 1.09
N GLU A 929 -6.57 -15.25 0.12
CA GLU A 929 -6.17 -15.20 -1.29
C GLU A 929 -4.92 -14.33 -1.51
N ASN A 930 -4.76 -13.26 -0.71
CA ASN A 930 -3.61 -12.37 -0.79
C ASN A 930 -2.45 -12.74 0.15
N ASN A 931 -2.56 -13.85 0.89
CA ASN A 931 -1.58 -14.32 1.88
C ASN A 931 -1.20 -13.23 2.91
N ILE A 932 -2.20 -12.45 3.36
CA ILE A 932 -2.07 -11.40 4.38
C ILE A 932 -2.48 -12.00 5.72
N LYS A 933 -1.67 -11.78 6.76
CA LYS A 933 -1.96 -12.25 8.11
C LYS A 933 -2.31 -11.07 9.00
N LEU A 934 -3.51 -11.11 9.59
CA LEU A 934 -3.98 -10.14 10.57
C LEU A 934 -4.34 -10.84 11.89
N THR A 935 -4.20 -10.13 13.01
CA THR A 935 -4.58 -10.65 14.32
C THR A 935 -6.10 -10.60 14.51
N LYS A 936 -6.62 -11.32 15.52
CA LYS A 936 -8.06 -11.27 15.84
C LYS A 936 -8.55 -9.85 16.19
N ASN A 937 -7.69 -9.02 16.80
CA ASN A 937 -8.05 -7.65 17.15
C ASN A 937 -8.19 -6.76 15.90
N HIS A 938 -7.37 -6.97 14.87
CA HIS A 938 -7.55 -6.30 13.57
C HIS A 938 -8.93 -6.59 12.99
N ILE A 939 -9.34 -7.87 13.00
CA ILE A 939 -10.65 -8.27 12.48
C ILE A 939 -11.79 -7.63 13.30
N LYS A 940 -11.67 -7.57 14.63
CA LYS A 940 -12.67 -6.91 15.50
C LYS A 940 -12.80 -5.41 15.23
N VAL A 941 -11.67 -4.71 15.07
CA VAL A 941 -11.66 -3.26 14.81
C VAL A 941 -12.18 -2.98 13.40
N TYR A 942 -11.80 -3.78 12.40
CA TYR A 942 -12.37 -3.67 11.05
C TYR A 942 -13.89 -3.90 11.06
N ASP A 943 -14.38 -4.96 11.70
CA ASP A 943 -15.83 -5.24 11.82
C ASP A 943 -16.58 -4.06 12.47
N LEU A 944 -15.99 -3.48 13.51
CA LEU A 944 -16.54 -2.30 14.18
C LEU A 944 -16.66 -1.12 13.20
N ILE A 945 -15.57 -0.79 12.50
CA ILE A 945 -15.54 0.29 11.50
C ILE A 945 -16.55 0.04 10.39
N PHE A 946 -16.56 -1.18 9.85
CA PHE A 946 -17.45 -1.60 8.77
C PHE A 946 -18.92 -1.42 9.15
N ARG A 947 -19.35 -2.03 10.26
CA ARG A 947 -20.76 -1.98 10.67
C ARG A 947 -21.23 -0.57 10.99
N ARG A 948 -20.38 0.23 11.67
CA ARG A 948 -20.70 1.62 11.99
C ARG A 948 -20.86 2.46 10.72
N PHE A 949 -19.96 2.27 9.75
CA PHE A 949 -20.03 2.98 8.48
C PHE A 949 -21.28 2.60 7.68
N ILE A 950 -21.55 1.30 7.48
CA ILE A 950 -22.74 0.86 6.74
C ILE A 950 -24.02 1.34 7.44
N ALA A 951 -24.13 1.19 8.76
CA ALA A 951 -25.25 1.71 9.53
C ALA A 951 -25.46 3.22 9.33
N SER A 952 -24.37 4.01 9.31
CA SER A 952 -24.44 5.46 9.06
C SER A 952 -25.06 5.81 7.70
N GLN A 953 -25.03 4.90 6.73
CA GLN A 953 -25.54 5.08 5.36
C GLN A 953 -26.94 4.49 5.15
N MET A 954 -27.50 3.80 6.16
CA MET A 954 -28.81 3.15 6.13
C MET A 954 -29.94 4.04 6.68
N LYS A 955 -31.19 3.77 6.31
CA LYS A 955 -32.39 4.44 6.84
C LYS A 955 -32.48 4.31 8.37
N GLU A 956 -33.16 5.29 8.96
CA GLU A 956 -33.49 5.37 10.38
C GLU A 956 -34.20 4.08 10.85
N ALA A 957 -33.97 3.68 12.10
CA ALA A 957 -34.73 2.61 12.72
C ALA A 957 -36.03 3.21 13.28
N VAL A 958 -37.18 2.62 12.98
CA VAL A 958 -38.48 3.10 13.45
C VAL A 958 -38.94 2.20 14.60
N VAL A 959 -39.10 2.79 15.77
CA VAL A 959 -39.47 2.06 16.99
C VAL A 959 -40.73 2.64 17.62
N GLU A 960 -41.51 1.77 18.25
CA GLU A 960 -42.55 2.18 19.20
C GLU A 960 -41.82 2.54 20.51
N TYR A 961 -41.72 3.83 20.79
CA TYR A 961 -40.92 4.37 21.87
C TYR A 961 -41.78 4.68 23.08
N GLU A 962 -41.28 4.37 24.27
CA GLU A 962 -41.97 4.58 25.53
C GLU A 962 -41.10 5.37 26.50
N GLU A 963 -41.70 6.41 27.08
CA GLU A 963 -41.14 7.23 28.13
C GLU A 963 -41.96 7.05 29.40
N ILE A 964 -41.34 6.52 30.45
CA ILE A 964 -41.95 6.29 31.76
C ILE A 964 -41.35 7.32 32.71
N TYR A 965 -42.14 8.33 33.07
CA TYR A 965 -41.78 9.33 34.07
C TYR A 965 -42.28 8.89 35.44
N ILE A 966 -41.36 8.66 36.37
CA ILE A 966 -41.66 8.19 37.72
C ILE A 966 -41.70 9.42 38.63
N LYS A 967 -42.92 9.85 38.98
CA LYS A 967 -43.15 11.12 39.68
C LYS A 967 -42.48 11.16 41.05
N ASP A 968 -42.52 10.03 41.76
CA ASP A 968 -41.97 9.91 43.12
C ASP A 968 -40.45 10.06 43.20
N LEU A 969 -39.75 9.93 42.07
CA LEU A 969 -38.29 10.03 42.00
C LEU A 969 -37.83 11.18 41.10
N ASP A 970 -38.77 11.89 40.46
CA ASP A 970 -38.50 12.84 39.38
C ASP A 970 -37.48 12.28 38.37
N GLU A 971 -37.74 11.07 37.88
CA GLU A 971 -36.80 10.34 37.03
C GLU A 971 -37.51 9.74 35.82
N LYS A 972 -36.80 9.72 34.68
CA LYS A 972 -37.33 9.23 33.41
C LYS A 972 -36.62 7.96 32.97
N VAL A 973 -37.40 6.93 32.65
CA VAL A 973 -36.92 5.70 32.03
C VAL A 973 -37.43 5.67 30.60
N GLU A 974 -36.52 5.49 29.63
CA GLU A 974 -36.86 5.51 28.22
C GLU A 974 -36.32 4.28 27.49
N GLY A 975 -37.05 3.84 26.45
CA GLY A 975 -36.66 2.73 25.62
C GLY A 975 -37.68 2.43 24.53
N TYR A 976 -37.49 1.31 23.84
CA TYR A 976 -38.41 0.85 22.80
C TYR A 976 -39.22 -0.35 23.27
N ILE A 977 -40.48 -0.42 22.88
CA ILE A 977 -41.36 -1.58 23.09
C ILE A 977 -41.12 -2.59 21.97
N ASP A 978 -41.16 -2.10 20.73
CA ASP A 978 -41.13 -2.89 19.51
C ASP A 978 -40.43 -2.14 18.38
N ILE A 979 -39.88 -2.87 17.42
CA ILE A 979 -39.18 -2.32 16.25
C ILE A 979 -40.09 -2.50 15.04
N LYS A 980 -40.67 -1.40 14.54
CA LYS A 980 -41.54 -1.42 13.34
C LYS A 980 -40.74 -1.55 12.05
N PHE A 981 -39.57 -0.91 12.02
CA PHE A 981 -38.59 -1.06 10.95
C PHE A 981 -37.20 -1.04 11.56
N ASP A 982 -36.41 -2.09 11.33
CA ASP A 982 -35.10 -2.25 11.93
C ASP A 982 -34.07 -1.28 11.36
N GLY A 983 -34.21 -0.83 10.10
CA GLY A 983 -33.31 0.16 9.50
C GLY A 983 -31.84 -0.18 9.72
N TRP A 984 -31.04 0.78 10.14
CA TRP A 984 -29.63 0.59 10.48
C TRP A 984 -29.38 -0.40 11.64
N SER A 985 -30.36 -0.63 12.53
CA SER A 985 -30.20 -1.48 13.71
C SER A 985 -30.05 -2.97 13.38
N ARG A 986 -30.34 -3.35 12.12
CA ARG A 986 -30.07 -4.68 11.57
C ARG A 986 -28.59 -5.06 11.56
N ILE A 987 -27.71 -4.08 11.36
CA ILE A 987 -26.26 -4.31 11.19
C ILE A 987 -25.46 -3.84 12.41
N TYR A 988 -26.00 -2.87 13.18
CA TYR A 988 -25.32 -2.23 14.30
C TYR A 988 -26.23 -2.10 15.51
N ASN A 989 -25.66 -2.21 16.72
CA ASN A 989 -26.45 -2.35 17.93
C ASN A 989 -27.27 -1.09 18.25
N LEU A 990 -28.58 -1.24 18.41
CA LEU A 990 -29.47 -0.19 18.91
C LEU A 990 -29.20 0.00 20.41
N LYS A 991 -28.55 1.11 20.78
CA LYS A 991 -28.25 1.47 22.18
C LYS A 991 -29.49 1.99 22.94
N LEU A 992 -30.65 1.37 22.73
CA LEU A 992 -31.87 1.61 23.49
C LEU A 992 -32.23 0.34 24.26
N LYS A 993 -32.79 0.50 25.46
CA LYS A 993 -33.30 -0.63 26.24
C LYS A 993 -34.65 -1.05 25.65
N LYS A 994 -34.90 -2.36 25.59
CA LYS A 994 -36.24 -2.88 25.34
C LYS A 994 -37.05 -2.74 26.62
N LEU A 995 -38.17 -2.01 26.57
CA LEU A 995 -39.10 -1.86 27.69
C LEU A 995 -40.36 -2.70 27.44
N PRO A 996 -40.99 -3.23 28.50
CA PRO A 996 -42.33 -3.77 28.41
C PRO A 996 -43.35 -2.64 28.39
N ARG A 997 -44.41 -2.79 27.58
CA ARG A 997 -45.51 -1.82 27.51
C ARG A 997 -46.19 -1.66 28.87
N ILE A 998 -46.32 -0.43 29.36
CA ILE A 998 -46.96 -0.12 30.64
C ILE A 998 -48.30 0.60 30.42
N GLU A 999 -49.36 0.04 30.99
CA GLU A 999 -50.73 0.61 30.90
C GLU A 999 -51.24 1.15 32.25
N LYS A 1000 -50.50 0.89 33.34
CA LYS A 1000 -50.88 1.31 34.70
C LYS A 1000 -50.30 2.68 35.05
N SER A 1001 -51.01 3.40 35.92
CA SER A 1001 -50.54 4.68 36.51
C SER A 1001 -49.68 4.49 37.76
N THR A 1002 -49.57 3.27 38.28
CA THR A 1002 -48.68 2.90 39.39
C THR A 1002 -47.94 1.60 39.10
N LEU A 1003 -46.71 1.49 39.62
CA LEU A 1003 -45.88 0.28 39.54
C LEU A 1003 -45.44 -0.17 40.93
N LYS A 1004 -45.52 -1.47 41.21
CA LYS A 1004 -45.04 -2.07 42.47
C LYS A 1004 -43.52 -2.08 42.56
N VAL A 1005 -42.99 -1.81 43.75
CA VAL A 1005 -41.57 -1.94 44.09
C VAL A 1005 -41.30 -3.38 44.53
N LEU A 1006 -40.48 -4.11 43.77
CA LEU A 1006 -40.14 -5.52 44.05
C LEU A 1006 -38.87 -5.67 44.89
N ASP A 1007 -37.88 -4.80 44.69
CA ASP A 1007 -36.62 -4.79 45.45
C ASP A 1007 -36.16 -3.34 45.60
N LYS A 1008 -35.78 -2.95 46.82
CA LYS A 1008 -35.22 -1.63 47.13
C LYS A 1008 -33.88 -1.77 47.83
N LYS A 1009 -32.84 -1.19 47.23
CA LYS A 1009 -31.47 -1.23 47.78
C LYS A 1009 -30.89 0.18 47.83
N LEU A 1010 -30.78 0.72 49.03
CA LEU A 1010 -30.02 1.94 49.29
C LEU A 1010 -28.57 1.56 49.60
N ARG A 1011 -27.63 1.98 48.75
CA ARG A 1011 -26.20 1.70 48.93
C ARG A 1011 -25.37 2.95 48.67
N LYS A 1012 -24.21 3.04 49.31
CA LYS A 1012 -23.25 4.12 49.01
C LYS A 1012 -22.37 3.72 47.84
N ILE A 1013 -22.43 4.47 46.73
CA ILE A 1013 -21.58 4.27 45.55
C ILE A 1013 -20.64 5.47 45.33
N PRO A 1014 -19.54 5.33 44.58
CA PRO A 1014 -18.80 6.48 44.07
C PRO A 1014 -19.70 7.49 43.35
N LYS A 1015 -19.53 8.79 43.63
CA LYS A 1015 -20.29 9.89 42.98
C LYS A 1015 -20.22 9.83 41.46
N VAL A 1016 -19.03 9.53 40.93
CA VAL A 1016 -18.74 9.43 39.50
C VAL A 1016 -17.85 8.22 39.22
N PRO A 1017 -17.97 7.55 38.07
CA PRO A 1017 -17.04 6.50 37.67
C PRO A 1017 -15.68 7.06 37.25
N LEU A 1018 -14.60 6.29 37.46
CA LEU A 1018 -13.28 6.62 36.93
C LEU A 1018 -13.26 6.57 35.40
N TYR A 1019 -12.41 7.40 34.78
CA TYR A 1019 -12.19 7.39 33.35
C TYR A 1019 -11.45 6.12 32.89
N ASP A 1020 -11.80 5.58 31.74
CA ASP A 1020 -10.88 4.80 30.91
C ASP A 1020 -10.17 5.69 29.87
N GLU A 1021 -9.26 5.10 29.09
CA GLU A 1021 -8.53 5.86 28.06
C GLU A 1021 -9.46 6.48 27.01
N GLY A 1022 -10.49 5.75 26.57
CA GLY A 1022 -11.44 6.22 25.56
C GLY A 1022 -12.26 7.42 26.04
N GLU A 1023 -12.71 7.38 27.30
CA GLU A 1023 -13.40 8.50 27.95
C GLU A 1023 -12.50 9.76 28.06
N VAL A 1024 -11.19 9.58 28.29
CA VAL A 1024 -10.24 10.70 28.28
C VAL A 1024 -10.08 11.28 26.87
N VAL A 1025 -9.97 10.44 25.84
CA VAL A 1025 -9.89 10.91 24.44
C VAL A 1025 -11.13 11.70 24.04
N LYS A 1026 -12.32 11.25 24.44
CA LYS A 1026 -13.56 12.00 24.22
C LYS A 1026 -13.51 13.37 24.88
N LEU A 1027 -13.07 13.44 26.13
CA LEU A 1027 -12.96 14.70 26.87
C LEU A 1027 -11.94 15.66 26.23
N MET A 1028 -10.81 15.12 25.74
CA MET A 1028 -9.81 15.89 24.99
C MET A 1028 -10.44 16.55 23.75
N LYS A 1029 -11.24 15.80 22.97
CA LYS A 1029 -11.95 16.34 21.81
C LYS A 1029 -12.99 17.39 22.17
N GLU A 1030 -13.82 17.14 23.19
CA GLU A 1030 -14.85 18.08 23.66
C GLU A 1030 -14.26 19.40 24.17
N ARG A 1031 -13.08 19.35 24.81
CA ARG A 1031 -12.38 20.52 25.35
C ARG A 1031 -11.41 21.20 24.37
N GLY A 1032 -11.31 20.70 23.14
CA GLY A 1032 -10.43 21.25 22.10
C GLY A 1032 -8.94 21.08 22.42
N ILE A 1033 -8.56 20.04 23.18
CA ILE A 1033 -7.18 19.76 23.58
C ILE A 1033 -6.63 18.57 22.79
N GLY A 1034 -5.50 18.76 22.12
CA GLY A 1034 -4.84 17.73 21.33
C GLY A 1034 -5.46 17.55 19.94
N ARG A 1035 -4.99 16.55 19.21
CA ARG A 1035 -5.38 16.23 17.83
C ARG A 1035 -5.45 14.71 17.63
N PRO A 1036 -6.09 14.23 16.55
CA PRO A 1036 -6.12 12.80 16.18
C PRO A 1036 -4.74 12.11 16.21
N SER A 1037 -3.66 12.81 15.87
CA SER A 1037 -2.29 12.29 15.91
C SER A 1037 -1.70 12.16 17.33
N THR A 1038 -2.22 12.90 18.31
CA THR A 1038 -1.61 13.02 19.65
C THR A 1038 -2.38 12.30 20.75
N TYR A 1039 -3.68 12.04 20.60
CA TYR A 1039 -4.54 11.51 21.67
C TYR A 1039 -3.95 10.28 22.39
N ALA A 1040 -3.66 9.21 21.65
CA ALA A 1040 -3.11 7.98 22.21
C ALA A 1040 -1.71 8.18 22.81
N GLN A 1041 -0.87 9.01 22.17
CA GLN A 1041 0.49 9.28 22.64
C GLN A 1041 0.52 10.01 23.99
N ILE A 1042 -0.42 10.93 24.22
CA ILE A 1042 -0.51 11.68 25.49
C ILE A 1042 -0.87 10.75 26.64
N ILE A 1043 -1.88 9.89 26.45
CA ILE A 1043 -2.29 8.91 27.46
C ILE A 1043 -1.16 7.91 27.74
N LYS A 1044 -0.49 7.43 26.67
CA LYS A 1044 0.68 6.55 26.78
C LYS A 1044 1.80 7.20 27.60
N LYS A 1045 2.15 8.47 27.34
CA LYS A 1045 3.14 9.21 28.13
C LYS A 1045 2.78 9.29 29.62
N LEU A 1046 1.51 9.53 29.96
CA LEU A 1046 1.06 9.56 31.37
C LEU A 1046 1.26 8.22 32.07
N LEU A 1047 1.05 7.11 31.36
CA LEU A 1047 1.29 5.75 31.86
C LEU A 1047 2.79 5.45 31.97
N ASP A 1048 3.57 5.72 30.91
CA ASP A 1048 5.01 5.44 30.83
C ASP A 1048 5.82 6.22 31.89
N ARG A 1049 5.39 7.45 32.21
CA ARG A 1049 6.00 8.28 33.28
C ARG A 1049 5.53 7.91 34.68
N GLY A 1050 4.60 6.96 34.80
CA GLY A 1050 4.05 6.53 36.08
C GLY A 1050 3.21 7.60 36.79
N TYR A 1051 2.68 8.58 36.05
CA TYR A 1051 1.75 9.57 36.60
C TYR A 1051 0.35 8.99 36.80
N VAL A 1052 0.00 8.04 35.93
CA VAL A 1052 -1.27 7.32 35.94
C VAL A 1052 -0.98 5.82 35.84
N ILE A 1053 -1.82 5.00 36.45
CA ILE A 1053 -1.83 3.55 36.31
C ILE A 1053 -3.22 3.05 35.93
N LYS A 1054 -3.29 1.84 35.37
CA LYS A 1054 -4.55 1.15 35.10
C LYS A 1054 -4.98 0.30 36.29
N SER A 1055 -6.26 0.33 36.63
CA SER A 1055 -6.86 -0.56 37.61
C SER A 1055 -6.88 -2.01 37.10
N ARG A 1056 -6.60 -2.98 37.99
CA ARG A 1056 -6.44 -4.39 37.63
C ARG A 1056 -7.71 -5.05 37.07
N ASP A 1057 -8.88 -4.61 37.52
CA ASP A 1057 -10.14 -5.32 37.20
C ASP A 1057 -10.93 -4.69 36.04
N LYS A 1058 -10.68 -3.41 35.71
CA LYS A 1058 -11.53 -2.64 34.77
C LYS A 1058 -10.76 -1.69 33.84
N ASN A 1059 -9.42 -1.75 33.82
CA ASN A 1059 -8.57 -0.87 33.02
C ASN A 1059 -8.90 0.64 33.15
N LYS A 1060 -9.39 1.05 34.33
CA LYS A 1060 -9.69 2.46 34.63
C LYS A 1060 -8.43 3.20 35.06
N LEU A 1061 -8.30 4.46 34.68
CA LEU A 1061 -7.17 5.32 34.96
C LEU A 1061 -7.23 5.85 36.39
N ILE A 1062 -6.13 5.68 37.12
CA ILE A 1062 -5.97 6.14 38.51
C ILE A 1062 -4.66 6.92 38.60
N PRO A 1063 -4.66 8.15 39.14
CA PRO A 1063 -3.44 8.92 39.33
C PRO A 1063 -2.58 8.31 40.44
N THR A 1064 -1.26 8.39 40.28
CA THR A 1064 -0.31 8.00 41.34
C THR A 1064 -0.01 9.19 42.25
N LYS A 1065 0.58 8.93 43.43
CA LYS A 1065 1.08 10.01 44.29
C LYS A 1065 2.05 10.93 43.56
N LEU A 1066 2.97 10.34 42.78
CA LEU A 1066 3.90 11.09 41.94
C LEU A 1066 3.17 11.99 40.94
N GLY A 1067 2.15 11.48 40.24
CA GLY A 1067 1.36 12.28 39.30
C GLY A 1067 0.66 13.45 39.96
N ILE A 1068 0.08 13.24 41.15
CA ILE A 1068 -0.57 14.30 41.93
C ILE A 1068 0.44 15.37 42.35
N ASP A 1069 1.59 14.98 42.89
CA ASP A 1069 2.61 15.92 43.35
C ASP A 1069 3.18 16.74 42.19
N VAL A 1070 3.43 16.09 41.04
CA VAL A 1070 3.88 16.75 39.81
C VAL A 1070 2.85 17.74 39.28
N TYR A 1071 1.57 17.36 39.20
CA TYR A 1071 0.50 18.23 38.74
C TYR A 1071 0.37 19.48 39.63
N ASN A 1072 0.33 19.28 40.95
CA ASN A 1072 0.20 20.38 41.91
C ASN A 1072 1.38 21.36 41.82
N TYR A 1073 2.61 20.84 41.68
CA TYR A 1073 3.78 21.68 41.49
C TYR A 1073 3.70 22.51 40.20
N LEU A 1074 3.37 21.87 39.08
CA LEU A 1074 3.32 22.55 37.79
C LEU A 1074 2.22 23.64 37.75
N ILE A 1075 1.01 23.32 38.22
CA ILE A 1075 -0.10 24.27 38.21
C ILE A 1075 0.12 25.43 39.19
N SER A 1076 0.78 25.19 40.33
CA SER A 1076 1.04 26.26 41.30
C SER A 1076 2.11 27.25 40.81
N ASN A 1077 3.08 26.80 40.02
CA ASN A 1077 4.24 27.62 39.64
C ASN A 1077 4.18 28.13 38.19
N TYR A 1078 3.57 27.38 37.28
CA TYR A 1078 3.58 27.66 35.84
C TYR A 1078 2.20 27.61 35.16
N PRO A 1079 1.10 28.11 35.79
CA PRO A 1079 -0.25 27.91 35.26
C PRO A 1079 -0.45 28.52 33.86
N HIS A 1080 0.22 29.63 33.57
CA HIS A 1080 0.13 30.34 32.28
C HIS A 1080 0.72 29.56 31.09
N LEU A 1081 1.53 28.51 31.32
CA LEU A 1081 2.15 27.71 30.25
C LEU A 1081 1.39 26.42 29.93
N ILE A 1082 0.60 25.93 30.89
CA ILE A 1082 0.06 24.56 30.89
C ILE A 1082 -1.42 24.51 31.27
N SER A 1083 -2.11 25.65 31.32
CA SER A 1083 -3.56 25.68 31.50
C SER A 1083 -4.27 25.13 30.27
N GLU A 1084 -5.50 24.65 30.46
CA GLU A 1084 -6.37 24.23 29.36
C GLU A 1084 -6.64 25.37 28.38
N GLU A 1085 -6.87 26.59 28.87
CA GLU A 1085 -7.13 27.77 28.03
C GLU A 1085 -5.93 28.11 27.15
N ARG A 1086 -4.73 28.22 27.74
CA ARG A 1086 -3.47 28.44 26.99
C ARG A 1086 -3.25 27.35 25.95
N THR A 1087 -3.56 26.11 26.33
CA THR A 1087 -3.43 24.96 25.43
C THR A 1087 -4.31 25.12 24.20
N ARG A 1088 -5.55 25.57 24.37
CA ARG A 1088 -6.46 25.79 23.26
C ARG A 1088 -6.02 26.95 22.36
N GLU A 1089 -5.64 28.09 22.96
CA GLU A 1089 -5.17 29.27 22.22
C GLU A 1089 -3.99 28.95 21.30
N LEU A 1090 -2.99 28.23 21.81
CA LEU A 1090 -1.82 27.86 21.01
C LEU A 1090 -2.17 26.90 19.87
N GLU A 1091 -3.07 25.95 20.11
CA GLU A 1091 -3.57 25.07 19.03
C GLU A 1091 -4.31 25.86 17.93
N GLU A 1092 -5.10 26.88 18.30
CA GLU A 1092 -5.76 27.77 17.33
C GLU A 1092 -4.76 28.64 16.56
N ILE A 1093 -3.70 29.11 17.22
CA ILE A 1093 -2.62 29.86 16.56
C ILE A 1093 -1.91 28.97 15.54
N MET A 1094 -1.66 27.69 15.85
CA MET A 1094 -1.08 26.75 14.90
C MET A 1094 -1.96 26.57 13.67
N ASP A 1095 -3.27 26.37 13.87
CA ASP A 1095 -4.22 26.23 12.75
C ASP A 1095 -4.22 27.51 11.87
N LYS A 1096 -4.12 28.70 12.49
CA LYS A 1096 -3.97 29.97 11.76
C LYS A 1096 -2.66 30.08 10.96
N ILE A 1097 -1.55 29.58 11.50
CA ILE A 1097 -0.28 29.49 10.74
C ILE A 1097 -0.44 28.54 9.56
N GLU A 1098 -1.08 27.38 9.76
CA GLU A 1098 -1.31 26.39 8.70
C GLU A 1098 -2.18 26.96 7.57
N ASN A 1099 -3.12 27.86 7.88
CA ASN A 1099 -3.93 28.60 6.90
C ASN A 1099 -3.22 29.84 6.30
N GLY A 1100 -2.04 30.21 6.80
CA GLY A 1100 -1.31 31.41 6.37
C GLY A 1100 -1.91 32.73 6.88
N GLU A 1101 -2.71 32.69 7.94
CA GLU A 1101 -3.35 33.86 8.56
C GLU A 1101 -2.43 34.58 9.57
N VAL A 1102 -1.44 33.88 10.12
CA VAL A 1102 -0.51 34.38 11.15
C VAL A 1102 0.94 34.09 10.73
N ASP A 1103 1.86 35.04 10.97
CA ASP A 1103 3.28 34.82 10.74
C ASP A 1103 3.89 33.95 11.84
N TYR A 1104 4.47 32.82 11.41
CA TYR A 1104 5.11 31.85 12.28
C TYR A 1104 6.33 32.44 13.04
N LEU A 1105 7.02 33.44 12.49
CA LEU A 1105 8.17 34.06 13.13
C LEU A 1105 7.77 34.91 14.35
N GLU A 1106 6.65 35.63 14.27
CA GLU A 1106 6.12 36.40 15.39
C GLU A 1106 5.73 35.49 16.55
N VAL A 1107 5.11 34.35 16.23
CA VAL A 1107 4.72 33.33 17.22
C VAL A 1107 5.96 32.71 17.89
N LEU A 1108 6.98 32.34 17.11
CA LEU A 1108 8.24 31.83 17.67
C LEU A 1108 8.95 32.86 18.54
N LYS A 1109 8.86 34.15 18.18
CA LYS A 1109 9.42 35.23 19.00
C LYS A 1109 8.73 35.36 20.34
N ALA A 1110 7.40 35.42 20.33
CA ALA A 1110 6.60 35.48 21.55
C ALA A 1110 6.86 34.27 22.46
N LEU A 1111 6.90 33.06 21.88
CA LEU A 1111 7.23 31.83 22.61
C LEU A 1111 8.63 31.88 23.21
N HIS A 1112 9.63 32.38 22.49
CA HIS A 1112 10.99 32.46 22.99
C HIS A 1112 11.10 33.41 24.19
N GLU A 1113 10.50 34.60 24.10
CA GLU A 1113 10.47 35.59 25.18
C GLU A 1113 9.75 35.04 26.43
N GLU A 1114 8.64 34.33 26.23
CA GLU A 1114 7.88 33.67 27.30
C GLU A 1114 8.72 32.61 28.02
N ILE A 1115 9.42 31.74 27.29
CA ILE A 1115 10.24 30.69 27.90
C ILE A 1115 11.42 31.26 28.69
N LEU A 1116 12.04 32.35 28.20
CA LEU A 1116 13.12 33.03 28.92
C LEU A 1116 12.66 33.68 30.22
N SER A 1117 11.37 33.98 30.36
CA SER A 1117 10.80 34.57 31.59
C SER A 1117 10.68 33.57 32.75
N ILE A 1118 10.82 32.27 32.48
CA ILE A 1118 10.73 31.18 33.47
C ILE A 1118 12.00 31.19 34.34
N LYS A 1119 11.88 31.66 35.59
CA LYS A 1119 12.95 31.69 36.59
C LYS A 1119 13.38 30.29 37.03
#